data_AF-V8NBS0-F1
#
_entry.id   AF-V8NBS0-F1
#
_cell.length_a   1.000
_cell.length_b   1.000
_cell.length_c   1.000
_cell.angle_alpha   90.00
_cell.angle_beta   90.00
_cell.angle_gamma   90.00
#
_symmetry.space_group_name_H-M   'P 1'
#
loop_
_entity.id
_entity.type
_entity.pdbx_description
1 polymer ?
#
loop_
_entity_poly.entity_id
_entity_poly.type
_entity_poly.pdbx_seq_one_letter_code
_entity_poly.pdbx_strand_id
1 'polypeptide(L)'
;IIFFIIHSDTNWWKGETHQGTGLFPSNFVTADLTAEPEMMKSEKKTVQFSDEIQVETIEPEPEPMYIDEDKMDQLLQMLQSADPADDEPDLPELVHLETMCHQMGPLIDEKLEDIDRKHSELSELNVKVMEALSLYTKLMNEDPMYSMYSKLQNPQYYMTQSNVSNSQVYQGQPQSNAYLVGGNTQMSHVQGYSLPSDQLPSLNQGTVPPVASPGLASQPVQASYTNTMVGSVPGNTYSSQAAVYSPTPAATEATSYQNSGTLSQVPNTSTFLIYNEDHKVCVYVQAATNVTTAVCNYETEAQKFKWISEYQLMSVSNKLCLGVSSKIDWTPVELYPCDSANSLQKWECKNDTLFAIQDASLYFNYGNKAEKRIMLYKGSGLWSRWKVHGTKDDLCSRGYEDLFTLKGNSNGAPCVFPFQYATKWYADCTIEGRTDADADFYWTTDPVASVQYQINLEAALTWFQASKSCQQQGANLLGITEVHEQMYLTGLTSTLSTALWLGLNSLDFNSGWQWSGSYPFRYLNWAPGSPSPEPEKICGVLNPGKAAKWENLECDKKLGYICKKGNATLNNFIIPSGSDIPADCPEGWVFYVDQCYKIRRQTTSWQDASSQCRKEGGDLASIHNVEEYSFIISLLGYKLSDELWIGLNDLKIQMFFEWSDGSPVTYTKWLRGQPTHTNNREEDCVVMKGKDGYWADEPCDMEYGYICKRKPLKQAPEKDIIDEGCSKGWKRYDLYCYMIGNTFVSFAQADQKCTENGAALAYVENRYEQAFLTSLVGFRHEPYIWIGLSAIQEKGTFRWTSGQPIQFTHWNSEMPGRKPGCVAMTTGITAGLWDVLKCETRAKFLCKRFADGVTPPPIPTTTPAPQCPEGWVTSEERNMCFKAFLNHGKRSWAEARSFCLAIGGDLASIFNTKESNMLQNYLRNSGISSFNYWIGLNYLNPQEGFKWSDDSPVSDFNFFFPQAICFLGYVNWGYGEPNNYNGMEHCGEINPESMYWNDVHCEEIYFWICQITKGVQLKSEPTNPPTPNKQYYFNTNKFPMEEARAFCKTNFGDLLVIEDNTERKFIWKYVRCSFIISDMRTINILQNEQSPSPAQPFILSCLGLWNDINCGYPSSFICERHNNSINATIAPTPPSIKGGCPESWLLFEN
;
A
#
# COMPACT_ATOMS: atom_id res chain seq x y z
N ILE A 1 -44.93 26.27 30.58
CA ILE A 1 -45.65 27.47 30.12
C ILE A 1 -44.68 28.27 29.26
N ILE A 2 -44.99 28.47 27.99
CA ILE A 2 -44.17 29.24 27.05
C ILE A 2 -44.96 30.51 26.71
N PHE A 3 -44.29 31.66 26.69
CA PHE A 3 -44.88 32.91 26.22
C PHE A 3 -44.43 33.16 24.78
N PHE A 4 -45.39 33.42 23.89
CA PHE A 4 -45.13 33.75 22.49
C PHE A 4 -45.30 35.25 22.26
N ILE A 5 -44.36 35.86 21.56
CA ILE A 5 -44.42 37.27 21.14
C ILE A 5 -44.48 37.28 19.61
N ILE A 6 -45.58 37.80 19.06
CA ILE A 6 -45.86 37.80 17.63
C ILE A 6 -45.14 38.97 16.95
N HIS A 7 -44.34 38.72 15.91
CA HIS A 7 -44.20 39.64 14.77
C HIS A 7 -43.60 39.00 13.50
N SER A 8 -44.38 39.08 12.41
CA SER A 8 -43.96 39.29 11.01
C SER A 8 -43.07 38.26 10.26
N ASP A 9 -43.08 36.98 10.61
CA ASP A 9 -42.77 35.89 9.65
C ASP A 9 -43.82 34.78 9.81
N THR A 10 -44.27 34.17 8.71
CA THR A 10 -45.29 33.11 8.71
C THR A 10 -44.72 31.72 8.93
N ASN A 11 -43.42 31.53 8.71
CA ASN A 11 -42.79 30.20 8.68
C ASN A 11 -42.09 29.84 10.01
N TRP A 12 -41.87 30.84 10.88
CA TRP A 12 -41.04 30.70 12.09
C TRP A 12 -41.65 31.39 13.32
N TRP A 13 -41.79 30.64 14.42
CA TRP A 13 -42.18 31.17 15.73
C TRP A 13 -40.95 31.30 16.63
N LYS A 14 -40.78 32.46 17.27
CA LYS A 14 -39.76 32.64 18.31
C LYS A 14 -40.31 32.23 19.67
N GLY A 15 -39.67 31.24 20.31
CA GLY A 15 -40.02 30.76 21.64
C GLY A 15 -38.89 30.97 22.65
N GLU A 16 -39.25 31.15 23.92
CA GLU A 16 -38.31 31.31 25.03
C GLU A 16 -38.44 30.18 26.04
N THR A 17 -37.30 29.68 26.52
CA THR A 17 -37.20 28.65 27.56
C THR A 17 -36.16 29.07 28.61
N HIS A 18 -36.12 28.36 29.73
CA HIS A 18 -35.11 28.57 30.78
C HIS A 18 -33.66 28.25 30.35
N GLN A 19 -33.44 27.77 29.12
CA GLN A 19 -32.12 27.56 28.51
C GLN A 19 -31.82 28.53 27.36
N GLY A 20 -32.75 29.44 27.01
CA GLY A 20 -32.58 30.46 25.98
C GLY A 20 -33.76 30.57 24.99
N THR A 21 -33.64 31.50 24.03
CA THR A 21 -34.61 31.70 22.94
C THR A 21 -34.19 30.97 21.66
N GLY A 22 -35.13 30.28 21.03
CA GLY A 22 -34.95 29.62 19.72
C GLY A 22 -36.03 30.01 18.71
N LEU A 23 -35.82 29.62 17.44
CA LEU A 23 -36.80 29.70 16.36
C LEU A 23 -37.31 28.29 16.05
N PHE A 24 -38.63 28.16 15.87
CA PHE A 24 -39.32 26.89 15.65
C PHE A 24 -40.12 26.95 14.35
N PRO A 25 -40.08 25.93 13.48
CA PRO A 25 -40.89 25.90 12.26
C PRO A 25 -42.39 25.92 12.58
N SER A 26 -43.17 26.61 11.75
CA SER A 26 -44.64 26.70 11.85
C SER A 26 -45.37 25.37 11.98
N ASN A 27 -44.78 24.28 11.47
CA ASN A 27 -45.37 22.95 11.40
C ASN A 27 -45.50 22.25 12.78
N PHE A 28 -44.83 22.77 13.82
CA PHE A 28 -44.81 22.19 15.17
C PHE A 28 -45.78 22.85 16.16
N VAL A 29 -46.67 23.74 15.70
CA VAL A 29 -47.66 24.42 16.56
C VAL A 29 -49.06 24.28 15.96
N THR A 30 -49.93 23.49 16.60
CA THR A 30 -51.36 23.46 16.27
C THR A 30 -52.06 24.64 16.94
N ALA A 31 -53.14 25.13 16.31
CA ALA A 31 -54.03 26.14 16.90
C ALA A 31 -55.31 25.52 17.52
N ASP A 32 -55.37 24.19 17.59
CA ASP A 32 -56.52 23.44 18.10
C ASP A 32 -56.28 23.01 19.56
N LEU A 33 -57.19 23.43 20.43
CA LEU A 33 -57.13 23.23 21.88
C LEU A 33 -58.21 22.24 22.38
N THR A 34 -58.67 21.33 21.52
CA THR A 34 -59.82 20.44 21.82
C THR A 34 -59.51 18.95 21.98
N ALA A 35 -58.23 18.54 21.92
CA ALA A 35 -57.81 17.17 22.25
C ALA A 35 -57.47 17.06 23.76
N GLU A 36 -58.18 16.18 24.49
CA GLU A 36 -57.94 15.95 25.92
C GLU A 36 -56.76 14.98 26.16
N PRO A 37 -55.89 15.21 27.16
CA PRO A 37 -54.71 14.39 27.42
C PRO A 37 -54.96 13.26 28.44
N GLU A 38 -54.60 12.02 28.10
CA GLU A 38 -54.55 10.93 29.09
C GLU A 38 -53.37 11.11 30.06
N MET A 39 -53.63 10.87 31.35
CA MET A 39 -52.69 11.15 32.43
C MET A 39 -51.93 9.90 32.88
N MET A 40 -50.62 9.81 32.59
CA MET A 40 -49.73 8.90 33.31
C MET A 40 -49.70 9.25 34.81
N LYS A 41 -50.23 8.36 35.66
CA LYS A 41 -50.06 8.42 37.11
C LYS A 41 -48.80 7.69 37.54
N SER A 42 -48.00 8.36 38.38
CA SER A 42 -46.87 7.77 39.07
C SER A 42 -47.27 7.25 40.46
N GLU A 43 -46.80 6.07 40.85
CA GLU A 43 -46.81 5.67 42.26
C GLU A 43 -45.62 4.74 42.58
N LYS A 44 -44.95 4.99 43.70
CA LYS A 44 -43.88 4.13 44.24
C LYS A 44 -44.50 3.10 45.18
N LYS A 45 -44.02 1.85 45.18
CA LYS A 45 -44.33 0.90 46.27
C LYS A 45 -43.08 0.24 46.84
N THR A 46 -42.98 0.32 48.16
CA THR A 46 -42.04 -0.40 49.03
C THR A 46 -42.66 -1.71 49.49
N VAL A 47 -41.81 -2.66 49.94
CA VAL A 47 -42.22 -4.00 50.35
C VAL A 47 -42.86 -4.02 51.76
N GLN A 48 -43.91 -4.82 51.92
CA GLN A 48 -44.24 -5.49 53.20
C GLN A 48 -44.67 -6.94 52.93
N PHE A 49 -44.54 -7.80 53.96
CA PHE A 49 -44.88 -9.22 53.94
C PHE A 49 -46.16 -9.49 54.75
N SER A 50 -46.97 -10.45 54.31
CA SER A 50 -47.82 -11.29 55.17
C SER A 50 -48.20 -12.59 54.44
N ASP A 51 -48.52 -13.63 55.20
CA ASP A 51 -48.44 -15.05 54.80
C ASP A 51 -49.72 -15.64 54.15
N GLU A 52 -49.65 -16.95 53.87
CA GLU A 52 -50.75 -17.92 53.64
C GLU A 52 -51.46 -17.96 52.27
N ILE A 53 -50.76 -18.60 51.32
CA ILE A 53 -51.21 -19.72 50.47
C ILE A 53 -52.71 -19.78 50.09
N GLN A 54 -52.99 -19.61 48.80
CA GLN A 54 -53.96 -20.45 48.09
C GLN A 54 -53.30 -21.05 46.84
N VAL A 55 -53.78 -22.22 46.41
CA VAL A 55 -53.29 -22.93 45.22
C VAL A 55 -54.38 -22.87 44.17
N GLU A 56 -54.11 -22.17 43.07
CA GLU A 56 -54.95 -22.13 41.88
C GLU A 56 -54.06 -22.43 40.67
N THR A 57 -54.49 -23.34 39.80
CA THR A 57 -53.67 -23.87 38.70
C THR A 57 -53.61 -22.90 37.53
N ILE A 58 -52.40 -22.51 37.14
CA ILE A 58 -52.13 -21.64 36.00
C ILE A 58 -52.02 -22.50 34.73
N GLU A 59 -52.83 -22.20 33.71
CA GLU A 59 -52.57 -22.61 32.33
C GLU A 59 -51.51 -21.66 31.72
N PRO A 60 -50.53 -22.15 30.93
CA PRO A 60 -49.53 -21.30 30.29
C PRO A 60 -50.12 -20.53 29.10
N GLU A 61 -49.68 -19.28 28.91
CA GLU A 61 -49.92 -18.55 27.65
C GLU A 61 -49.16 -19.21 26.48
N PRO A 62 -49.73 -19.18 25.25
CA PRO A 62 -49.06 -19.72 24.07
C PRO A 62 -47.88 -18.84 23.61
N GLU A 63 -46.83 -19.48 23.10
CA GLU A 63 -45.62 -18.80 22.62
C GLU A 63 -45.87 -17.98 21.33
N PRO A 64 -45.16 -16.86 21.11
CA PRO A 64 -45.24 -16.09 19.88
C PRO A 64 -44.67 -16.88 18.70
N MET A 65 -45.41 -16.89 17.58
CA MET A 65 -45.03 -17.58 16.35
C MET A 65 -44.20 -16.69 15.43
N TYR A 66 -43.23 -17.30 14.74
CA TYR A 66 -42.36 -16.65 13.75
C TYR A 66 -42.41 -17.42 12.43
N ILE A 67 -42.03 -16.76 11.34
CA ILE A 67 -41.85 -17.43 10.03
C ILE A 67 -40.62 -18.35 10.13
N ASP A 68 -40.78 -19.61 9.75
CA ASP A 68 -39.80 -20.69 9.91
C ASP A 68 -39.66 -21.44 8.58
N GLU A 69 -38.55 -21.23 7.89
CA GLU A 69 -38.30 -21.72 6.53
C GLU A 69 -38.08 -23.24 6.50
N ASP A 70 -37.33 -23.78 7.48
CA ASP A 70 -37.08 -25.22 7.63
C ASP A 70 -38.39 -26.02 7.75
N LYS A 71 -39.39 -25.49 8.48
CA LYS A 71 -40.72 -26.14 8.59
C LYS A 71 -41.51 -26.13 7.28
N MET A 72 -41.39 -25.07 6.49
CA MET A 72 -42.07 -24.99 5.18
C MET A 72 -41.45 -25.96 4.17
N ASP A 73 -40.12 -26.07 4.15
CA ASP A 73 -39.41 -27.04 3.32
C ASP A 73 -39.66 -28.49 3.77
N GLN A 74 -39.72 -28.75 5.09
CA GLN A 74 -40.08 -30.08 5.62
C GLN A 74 -41.50 -30.49 5.21
N LEU A 75 -42.48 -29.59 5.33
CA LEU A 75 -43.86 -29.83 4.86
C LEU A 75 -43.88 -30.09 3.34
N LEU A 76 -43.19 -29.26 2.57
CA LEU A 76 -43.12 -29.39 1.11
C LEU A 76 -42.49 -30.72 0.68
N GLN A 77 -41.45 -31.19 1.38
CA GLN A 77 -40.81 -32.48 1.13
C GLN A 77 -41.74 -33.66 1.45
N MET A 78 -42.53 -33.58 2.52
CA MET A 78 -43.52 -34.61 2.85
C MET A 78 -44.68 -34.62 1.82
N LEU A 79 -45.20 -33.46 1.43
CA LEU A 79 -46.23 -33.34 0.38
C LEU A 79 -45.74 -33.83 -0.99
N GLN A 80 -44.47 -33.64 -1.33
CA GLN A 80 -43.87 -34.17 -2.57
C GLN A 80 -43.60 -35.68 -2.54
N SER A 81 -43.71 -36.34 -1.39
CA SER A 81 -43.44 -37.78 -1.23
C SER A 81 -44.66 -38.61 -0.82
N ALA A 82 -45.81 -37.99 -0.58
CA ALA A 82 -47.10 -38.65 -0.41
C ALA A 82 -47.68 -39.16 -1.75
N ASP A 83 -48.34 -40.32 -1.74
CA ASP A 83 -49.09 -40.85 -2.90
C ASP A 83 -50.58 -40.49 -2.73
N PRO A 84 -51.16 -39.60 -3.56
CA PRO A 84 -52.55 -39.18 -3.45
C PRO A 84 -53.56 -40.24 -3.95
N ALA A 85 -53.12 -41.48 -4.19
CA ALA A 85 -53.95 -42.63 -4.51
C ALA A 85 -54.01 -43.70 -3.41
N ASP A 86 -53.39 -43.47 -2.25
CA ASP A 86 -53.53 -44.35 -1.07
C ASP A 86 -54.80 -44.01 -0.26
N ASP A 87 -55.38 -45.01 0.42
CA ASP A 87 -56.59 -44.91 1.26
C ASP A 87 -56.26 -44.82 2.78
N GLU A 88 -54.97 -44.87 3.16
CA GLU A 88 -54.50 -44.64 4.53
C GLU A 88 -54.61 -43.16 4.95
N PRO A 89 -54.93 -42.85 6.23
CA PRO A 89 -55.07 -41.47 6.70
C PRO A 89 -53.71 -40.77 6.90
N ASP A 90 -53.69 -39.45 6.68
CA ASP A 90 -52.49 -38.62 6.79
C ASP A 90 -51.73 -38.78 8.12
N LEU A 91 -50.40 -38.78 8.03
CA LEU A 91 -49.52 -38.84 9.19
C LEU A 91 -49.78 -37.62 10.11
N PRO A 92 -49.92 -37.81 11.44
CA PRO A 92 -50.19 -36.70 12.36
C PRO A 92 -49.15 -35.57 12.32
N GLU A 93 -47.92 -35.88 11.94
CA GLU A 93 -46.83 -34.92 11.74
C GLU A 93 -47.05 -34.02 10.51
N LEU A 94 -47.61 -34.56 9.42
CA LEU A 94 -47.98 -33.80 8.21
C LEU A 94 -49.07 -32.77 8.55
N VAL A 95 -50.15 -33.22 9.21
CA VAL A 95 -51.27 -32.36 9.62
C VAL A 95 -50.84 -31.28 10.61
N HIS A 96 -49.87 -31.59 11.49
CA HIS A 96 -49.30 -30.60 12.40
C HIS A 96 -48.46 -29.55 11.67
N LEU A 97 -47.57 -29.96 10.76
CA LEU A 97 -46.75 -29.05 9.94
C LEU A 97 -47.61 -28.20 9.00
N GLU A 98 -48.65 -28.76 8.39
CA GLU A 98 -49.63 -28.02 7.59
C GLU A 98 -50.32 -26.94 8.42
N THR A 99 -50.77 -27.29 9.64
CA THR A 99 -51.37 -26.32 10.57
C THR A 99 -50.41 -25.17 10.90
N MET A 100 -49.14 -25.47 11.18
CA MET A 100 -48.13 -24.43 11.47
C MET A 100 -47.86 -23.54 10.25
N CYS A 101 -47.69 -24.12 9.06
CA CYS A 101 -47.44 -23.35 7.84
C CYS A 101 -48.63 -22.47 7.46
N HIS A 102 -49.86 -22.96 7.64
CA HIS A 102 -51.08 -22.19 7.43
C HIS A 102 -51.21 -21.01 8.41
N GLN A 103 -50.65 -21.12 9.62
CA GLN A 103 -50.59 -20.04 10.61
C GLN A 103 -49.47 -19.03 10.31
N MET A 104 -48.39 -19.42 9.64
CA MET A 104 -47.32 -18.51 9.19
C MET A 104 -47.70 -17.66 7.97
N GLY A 105 -48.61 -18.14 7.11
CA GLY A 105 -49.04 -17.48 5.87
C GLY A 105 -49.30 -15.97 5.98
N PRO A 106 -50.15 -15.48 6.89
CA PRO A 106 -50.44 -14.05 7.04
C PRO A 106 -49.22 -13.17 7.38
N LEU A 107 -48.22 -13.74 8.08
CA LEU A 107 -46.97 -13.03 8.38
C LEU A 107 -46.07 -12.93 7.14
N ILE A 108 -46.12 -13.93 6.27
CA ILE A 108 -45.41 -13.94 4.97
C ILE A 108 -46.05 -12.91 4.04
N ASP A 109 -47.38 -12.88 3.93
CA ASP A 109 -48.12 -11.88 3.13
C ASP A 109 -47.78 -10.44 3.58
N GLU A 110 -47.80 -10.16 4.89
CA GLU A 110 -47.40 -8.85 5.44
C GLU A 110 -45.95 -8.49 5.06
N LYS A 111 -45.02 -9.46 5.09
CA LYS A 111 -43.62 -9.24 4.72
C LYS A 111 -43.43 -9.05 3.22
N LEU A 112 -44.24 -9.69 2.37
CA LEU A 112 -44.23 -9.48 0.92
C LEU A 112 -44.76 -8.09 0.55
N GLU A 113 -45.85 -7.62 1.15
CA GLU A 113 -46.36 -6.25 0.95
C GLU A 113 -45.32 -5.20 1.42
N ASP A 114 -44.63 -5.48 2.53
CA ASP A 114 -43.55 -4.64 3.06
C ASP A 114 -42.29 -4.62 2.16
N ILE A 115 -42.06 -5.66 1.35
CA ILE A 115 -40.99 -5.75 0.34
C ILE A 115 -41.39 -5.02 -0.95
N ASP A 116 -42.61 -5.27 -1.47
CA ASP A 116 -43.10 -4.61 -2.69
C ASP A 116 -43.21 -3.08 -2.51
N ARG A 117 -43.64 -2.63 -1.32
CA ARG A 117 -43.58 -1.20 -0.95
C ARG A 117 -42.17 -0.63 -1.07
N LYS A 118 -41.18 -1.27 -0.44
CA LYS A 118 -39.77 -0.84 -0.48
C LYS A 118 -39.20 -0.89 -1.90
N HIS A 119 -39.58 -1.89 -2.70
CA HIS A 119 -39.17 -1.99 -4.10
C HIS A 119 -39.76 -0.86 -4.96
N SER A 120 -41.03 -0.49 -4.72
CA SER A 120 -41.66 0.68 -5.35
C SER A 120 -40.97 1.99 -4.96
N GLU A 121 -40.70 2.20 -3.66
CA GLU A 121 -39.98 3.37 -3.15
C GLU A 121 -38.56 3.47 -3.74
N LEU A 122 -37.83 2.34 -3.81
CA LEU A 122 -36.50 2.28 -4.41
C LEU A 122 -36.51 2.54 -5.92
N SER A 123 -37.56 2.08 -6.63
CA SER A 123 -37.74 2.32 -8.06
C SER A 123 -38.02 3.81 -8.35
N GLU A 124 -38.91 4.44 -7.57
CA GLU A 124 -39.19 5.87 -7.67
C GLU A 124 -37.97 6.73 -7.31
N LEU A 125 -37.19 6.30 -6.31
CA LEU A 125 -35.92 6.95 -5.96
C LEU A 125 -34.88 6.81 -7.07
N ASN A 126 -34.77 5.65 -7.72
CA ASN A 126 -33.85 5.42 -8.83
C ASN A 126 -34.20 6.31 -10.06
N VAL A 127 -35.49 6.48 -10.36
CA VAL A 127 -35.94 7.45 -11.39
C VAL A 127 -35.51 8.87 -11.02
N LYS A 128 -35.74 9.32 -9.78
CA LYS A 128 -35.33 10.65 -9.30
C LYS A 128 -33.81 10.84 -9.32
N VAL A 129 -33.02 9.80 -9.04
CA VAL A 129 -31.56 9.82 -9.15
C VAL A 129 -31.12 9.95 -10.61
N MET A 130 -31.75 9.24 -11.55
CA MET A 130 -31.45 9.38 -12.98
C MET A 130 -31.84 10.76 -13.53
N GLU A 131 -32.95 11.34 -13.08
CA GLU A 131 -33.32 12.74 -13.39
C GLU A 131 -32.34 13.75 -12.78
N ALA A 132 -31.91 13.55 -11.52
CA ALA A 132 -30.93 14.40 -10.85
C ALA A 132 -29.54 14.32 -11.51
N LEU A 133 -29.10 13.14 -11.94
CA LEU A 133 -27.87 12.95 -12.71
C LEU A 133 -27.97 13.63 -14.08
N SER A 134 -29.10 13.51 -14.79
CA SER A 134 -29.35 14.25 -16.03
C SER A 134 -29.28 15.77 -15.83
N LEU A 135 -29.87 16.28 -14.74
CA LEU A 135 -29.84 17.68 -14.39
C LEU A 135 -28.42 18.15 -14.01
N TYR A 136 -27.66 17.33 -13.28
CA TYR A 136 -26.27 17.58 -12.91
C TYR A 136 -25.36 17.63 -14.13
N THR A 137 -25.39 16.63 -15.01
CA THR A 137 -24.63 16.63 -16.27
C THR A 137 -24.97 17.84 -17.13
N LYS A 138 -26.23 18.31 -17.12
CA LYS A 138 -26.62 19.55 -17.81
C LYS A 138 -26.02 20.80 -17.15
N LEU A 139 -26.11 20.93 -15.83
CA LEU A 139 -25.58 22.08 -15.07
C LEU A 139 -24.05 22.16 -15.11
N MET A 140 -23.35 21.03 -15.10
CA MET A 140 -21.89 20.96 -15.20
C MET A 140 -21.36 21.26 -16.61
N ASN A 141 -22.24 21.16 -17.63
CA ASN A 141 -21.93 21.48 -19.03
C ASN A 141 -22.45 22.87 -19.47
N GLU A 142 -23.03 23.68 -18.57
CA GLU A 142 -23.40 25.07 -18.85
C GLU A 142 -22.24 26.02 -18.44
N ASP A 143 -21.62 26.66 -19.43
CA ASP A 143 -20.50 27.60 -19.24
C ASP A 143 -20.80 28.70 -18.20
N PRO A 144 -19.91 28.97 -17.23
CA PRO A 144 -20.07 30.09 -16.31
C PRO A 144 -20.00 31.43 -17.06
N MET A 145 -21.04 32.25 -16.89
CA MET A 145 -21.31 33.50 -17.63
C MET A 145 -20.20 34.57 -17.55
N TYR A 146 -19.15 34.43 -18.37
CA TYR A 146 -18.08 35.43 -18.53
C TYR A 146 -18.09 36.19 -19.86
N SER A 147 -19.12 36.01 -20.68
CA SER A 147 -19.28 36.65 -22.00
C SER A 147 -19.57 38.16 -21.97
N MET A 148 -19.94 38.72 -20.81
CA MET A 148 -20.41 40.11 -20.69
C MET A 148 -19.31 41.14 -20.37
N TYR A 149 -18.17 40.72 -19.81
CA TYR A 149 -17.06 41.62 -19.47
C TYR A 149 -15.98 41.79 -20.55
N SER A 150 -16.10 41.08 -21.68
CA SER A 150 -15.20 41.22 -22.85
C SER A 150 -15.68 42.23 -23.90
N LYS A 151 -16.83 42.91 -23.68
CA LYS A 151 -17.45 43.84 -24.65
C LYS A 151 -17.77 45.22 -24.09
N LEU A 152 -16.86 45.81 -23.31
CA LEU A 152 -16.95 47.23 -22.94
C LEU A 152 -15.63 48.04 -22.93
N GLN A 153 -14.63 47.66 -23.75
CA GLN A 153 -13.68 48.59 -24.38
C GLN A 153 -12.84 47.91 -25.48
N ASN A 154 -12.78 48.51 -26.67
CA ASN A 154 -11.92 48.12 -27.81
C ASN A 154 -11.81 49.33 -28.79
N PRO A 155 -11.01 49.32 -29.88
CA PRO A 155 -9.66 49.90 -29.88
C PRO A 155 -9.49 51.13 -30.81
N GLN A 156 -8.44 51.92 -30.57
CA GLN A 156 -7.85 52.82 -31.59
C GLN A 156 -6.35 53.04 -31.37
N TYR A 157 -5.51 52.43 -32.22
CA TYR A 157 -4.67 53.12 -33.21
C TYR A 157 -3.90 52.10 -34.07
N TYR A 158 -3.66 52.39 -35.35
CA TYR A 158 -3.07 51.43 -36.29
C TYR A 158 -2.15 52.09 -37.35
N MET A 159 -1.02 51.43 -37.63
CA MET A 159 -0.23 51.43 -38.89
C MET A 159 0.66 52.61 -39.37
N THR A 160 1.90 52.23 -39.77
CA THR A 160 2.81 52.83 -40.79
C THR A 160 3.56 54.16 -40.47
N GLN A 161 4.71 54.52 -41.08
CA GLN A 161 5.38 54.04 -42.31
C GLN A 161 6.92 54.35 -42.39
N SER A 162 7.70 53.54 -43.14
CA SER A 162 9.06 53.82 -43.73
C SER A 162 10.28 54.03 -42.77
N ASN A 163 11.56 53.76 -43.11
CA ASN A 163 12.24 53.71 -44.42
C ASN A 163 13.49 52.76 -44.47
N VAL A 164 13.65 51.98 -45.56
CA VAL A 164 14.85 51.73 -46.43
C VAL A 164 16.25 51.49 -45.78
N SER A 165 17.03 50.42 -46.09
CA SER A 165 17.57 50.10 -47.45
C SER A 165 18.02 48.64 -47.74
N ASN A 166 17.78 48.20 -48.99
CA ASN A 166 18.51 47.20 -49.83
C ASN A 166 18.68 45.71 -49.38
N SER A 167 18.72 44.69 -50.26
CA SER A 167 18.33 44.55 -51.70
C SER A 167 18.47 43.10 -52.23
N GLN A 168 17.44 42.55 -52.92
CA GLN A 168 17.44 41.42 -53.91
C GLN A 168 18.06 40.04 -53.43
N VAL A 169 17.73 38.83 -53.93
CA VAL A 169 17.46 38.29 -55.28
C VAL A 169 16.52 37.04 -55.22
N TYR A 170 15.92 36.69 -56.37
CA TYR A 170 15.32 35.41 -56.85
C TYR A 170 16.00 34.08 -56.42
N GLN A 171 15.44 32.85 -56.53
CA GLN A 171 14.10 32.27 -56.85
C GLN A 171 14.15 30.74 -56.53
N GLY A 172 13.02 30.00 -56.47
CA GLY A 172 13.03 28.53 -56.66
C GLY A 172 11.89 27.71 -56.06
N GLN A 173 11.05 27.10 -56.92
CA GLN A 173 10.31 25.86 -56.59
C GLN A 173 11.15 24.64 -57.00
N PRO A 174 10.70 23.40 -56.70
CA PRO A 174 10.07 22.64 -57.79
C PRO A 174 8.66 22.12 -57.46
N GLN A 175 7.80 22.06 -58.49
CA GLN A 175 6.56 21.25 -58.49
C GLN A 175 6.78 19.95 -59.28
N SER A 176 5.69 19.17 -59.39
CA SER A 176 5.29 18.38 -60.58
C SER A 176 5.82 16.94 -60.61
N ASN A 177 5.13 15.94 -61.20
CA ASN A 177 3.89 15.81 -62.00
C ASN A 177 3.39 14.34 -61.86
N ALA A 178 2.26 13.81 -62.35
CA ALA A 178 0.91 14.18 -62.84
C ALA A 178 0.13 12.81 -62.96
N TYR A 179 -1.18 12.62 -63.20
CA TYR A 179 -2.17 13.08 -64.20
C TYR A 179 -3.59 12.71 -63.67
N LEU A 180 -4.68 13.50 -63.80
CA LEU A 180 -5.65 13.62 -64.93
C LEU A 180 -6.31 12.28 -65.41
N VAL A 181 -7.63 12.13 -65.66
CA VAL A 181 -8.83 13.03 -65.55
C VAL A 181 -10.20 12.27 -65.66
N GLY A 182 -11.27 12.78 -65.01
CA GLY A 182 -12.71 12.63 -65.40
C GLY A 182 -13.44 11.26 -65.26
N GLY A 183 -14.79 11.16 -65.21
CA GLY A 183 -15.85 12.18 -65.01
C GLY A 183 -17.25 11.80 -65.56
N ASN A 184 -18.34 12.12 -64.82
CA ASN A 184 -19.78 12.16 -65.21
C ASN A 184 -20.54 10.83 -65.55
N THR A 185 -21.88 10.66 -65.45
CA THR A 185 -23.04 11.33 -64.76
C THR A 185 -24.34 10.49 -64.91
N GLN A 186 -25.24 10.43 -63.89
CA GLN A 186 -26.74 10.51 -63.95
C GLN A 186 -27.37 10.23 -62.55
N MET A 187 -28.21 11.11 -61.96
CA MET A 187 -29.70 11.18 -61.97
C MET A 187 -30.43 10.08 -61.12
N SER A 188 -31.50 10.34 -60.33
CA SER A 188 -32.30 11.58 -60.07
C SER A 188 -33.39 11.45 -58.96
N HIS A 189 -33.73 12.56 -58.25
CA HIS A 189 -35.04 12.91 -57.58
C HIS A 189 -35.55 12.01 -56.39
N VAL A 190 -36.38 12.43 -55.39
CA VAL A 190 -36.94 13.74 -54.91
C VAL A 190 -37.36 13.67 -53.39
N GLN A 191 -37.80 14.79 -52.79
CA GLN A 191 -38.06 15.05 -51.35
C GLN A 191 -39.47 14.64 -50.81
N GLY A 192 -39.66 14.58 -49.47
CA GLY A 192 -40.79 15.31 -48.82
C GLY A 192 -41.69 14.68 -47.70
N TYR A 193 -41.28 14.79 -46.42
CA TYR A 193 -42.05 15.09 -45.17
C TYR A 193 -43.28 14.28 -44.60
N SER A 194 -43.22 14.09 -43.26
CA SER A 194 -44.26 14.14 -42.17
C SER A 194 -45.28 13.00 -41.86
N LEU A 195 -45.12 12.39 -40.66
CA LEU A 195 -46.06 12.18 -39.49
C LEU A 195 -47.51 11.61 -39.66
N PRO A 196 -48.15 11.01 -38.60
CA PRO A 196 -47.68 10.28 -37.40
C PRO A 196 -48.54 9.01 -37.01
N SER A 197 -48.31 8.48 -35.79
CA SER A 197 -49.24 7.72 -34.89
C SER A 197 -49.45 6.18 -34.97
N ASP A 198 -49.24 5.55 -33.79
CA ASP A 198 -49.99 4.48 -33.09
C ASP A 198 -50.38 3.14 -33.77
N GLN A 199 -49.91 2.01 -33.18
CA GLN A 199 -50.78 0.99 -32.53
C GLN A 199 -50.01 -0.18 -31.85
N LEU A 200 -50.53 -0.61 -30.70
CA LEU A 200 -50.36 -1.93 -30.05
C LEU A 200 -51.73 -2.66 -30.14
N PRO A 201 -51.84 -4.01 -30.21
CA PRO A 201 -52.09 -4.76 -28.96
C PRO A 201 -51.83 -6.30 -28.93
N SER A 202 -51.98 -6.86 -27.71
CA SER A 202 -52.64 -8.16 -27.36
C SER A 202 -51.89 -9.52 -27.31
N LEU A 203 -52.36 -10.37 -26.38
CA LEU A 203 -51.95 -11.75 -26.05
C LEU A 203 -52.98 -12.79 -26.57
N ASN A 204 -52.59 -14.06 -26.76
CA ASN A 204 -53.08 -15.23 -25.97
C ASN A 204 -52.77 -16.65 -26.57
N GLN A 205 -52.58 -17.63 -25.65
CA GLN A 205 -53.05 -19.05 -25.58
C GLN A 205 -53.33 -19.88 -26.88
N GLY A 206 -53.09 -21.22 -26.99
CA GLY A 206 -52.57 -22.27 -26.08
C GLY A 206 -52.82 -23.73 -26.60
N THR A 207 -52.60 -24.75 -25.75
CA THR A 207 -53.12 -26.18 -25.76
C THR A 207 -52.54 -27.38 -26.59
N VAL A 208 -51.73 -28.24 -25.90
CA VAL A 208 -51.73 -29.75 -25.68
C VAL A 208 -51.87 -30.85 -26.83
N PRO A 209 -51.69 -32.21 -26.61
CA PRO A 209 -50.94 -33.14 -27.50
C PRO A 209 -51.76 -34.36 -28.07
N PRO A 210 -51.16 -35.45 -28.65
CA PRO A 210 -51.08 -36.75 -27.91
C PRO A 210 -50.06 -37.89 -28.36
N VAL A 211 -49.46 -38.60 -27.38
CA VAL A 211 -49.39 -40.10 -27.15
C VAL A 211 -48.77 -41.14 -28.16
N ALA A 212 -48.06 -42.16 -27.58
CA ALA A 212 -47.84 -43.60 -27.97
C ALA A 212 -46.47 -44.14 -28.49
N SER A 213 -46.19 -45.43 -28.16
CA SER A 213 -44.98 -46.24 -28.50
C SER A 213 -45.32 -47.71 -28.83
N PRO A 214 -44.47 -48.44 -29.60
CA PRO A 214 -44.01 -49.82 -29.26
C PRO A 214 -42.57 -50.15 -29.79
N GLY A 215 -41.92 -51.30 -29.53
CA GLY A 215 -42.17 -52.42 -28.59
C GLY A 215 -41.67 -53.82 -29.06
N LEU A 216 -40.68 -54.42 -28.36
CA LEU A 216 -40.11 -55.80 -28.49
C LEU A 216 -39.36 -56.13 -29.81
N ALA A 217 -38.41 -57.09 -29.93
CA ALA A 217 -37.69 -58.06 -29.06
C ALA A 217 -36.30 -58.41 -29.75
N SER A 218 -35.38 -59.33 -29.38
CA SER A 218 -35.34 -60.54 -28.52
C SER A 218 -33.92 -60.82 -27.93
N GLN A 219 -33.61 -62.06 -27.47
CA GLN A 219 -32.27 -62.54 -27.01
C GLN A 219 -31.74 -63.74 -27.85
N PRO A 220 -30.55 -64.37 -27.59
CA PRO A 220 -30.40 -65.39 -26.49
C PRO A 220 -29.00 -65.61 -25.80
N VAL A 221 -28.98 -66.12 -24.53
CA VAL A 221 -28.13 -67.22 -23.91
C VAL A 221 -26.57 -67.19 -24.03
N GLN A 222 -25.66 -67.52 -23.08
CA GLN A 222 -25.52 -68.04 -21.66
C GLN A 222 -24.09 -67.63 -21.14
N ALA A 223 -23.61 -67.57 -19.88
CA ALA A 223 -24.04 -67.85 -18.47
C ALA A 223 -23.53 -69.18 -17.78
N SER A 224 -22.60 -69.08 -16.82
CA SER A 224 -22.11 -70.11 -15.84
C SER A 224 -21.45 -69.46 -14.58
N TYR A 225 -21.87 -69.66 -13.30
CA TYR A 225 -21.87 -70.81 -12.35
C TYR A 225 -20.63 -70.86 -11.38
N THR A 226 -20.66 -71.07 -10.05
CA THR A 226 -21.59 -70.71 -8.92
C THR A 226 -21.04 -71.16 -7.51
N ASN A 227 -21.15 -70.31 -6.46
CA ASN A 227 -21.21 -70.62 -4.99
C ASN A 227 -19.96 -71.31 -4.31
N THR A 228 -19.79 -71.50 -2.98
CA THR A 228 -20.58 -71.28 -1.72
C THR A 228 -19.67 -71.04 -0.45
N MET A 229 -20.24 -71.05 0.77
CA MET A 229 -19.67 -70.63 2.09
C MET A 229 -19.04 -71.74 3.02
N VAL A 230 -18.54 -71.30 4.20
CA VAL A 230 -18.45 -71.97 5.55
C VAL A 230 -17.11 -72.63 6.00
N GLY A 231 -16.61 -72.27 7.21
CA GLY A 231 -16.17 -73.28 8.21
C GLY A 231 -14.84 -73.13 9.01
N SER A 232 -14.96 -72.68 10.28
CA SER A 232 -14.27 -73.18 11.51
C SER A 232 -12.73 -73.15 11.77
N VAL A 233 -12.42 -72.84 13.05
CA VAL A 233 -11.16 -72.90 13.86
C VAL A 233 -10.91 -74.36 14.36
N PRO A 234 -9.71 -74.92 14.69
CA PRO A 234 -8.50 -74.40 15.41
C PRO A 234 -7.12 -74.73 14.77
N GLY A 235 -5.93 -74.44 15.35
CA GLY A 235 -5.54 -73.65 16.53
C GLY A 235 -4.44 -74.30 17.40
N ASN A 236 -3.51 -73.47 17.93
CA ASN A 236 -2.48 -73.77 18.98
C ASN A 236 -1.37 -74.80 18.62
N THR A 237 -0.18 -74.81 19.24
CA THR A 237 0.48 -74.02 20.32
C THR A 237 2.02 -74.09 20.06
N TYR A 238 2.99 -73.47 20.75
CA TYR A 238 3.23 -72.81 22.06
C TYR A 238 4.49 -71.89 21.84
N SER A 239 4.98 -70.96 22.67
CA SER A 239 4.63 -70.22 23.92
C SER A 239 5.61 -69.01 24.01
N SER A 240 5.67 -68.08 24.97
CA SER A 240 4.93 -67.78 26.21
C SER A 240 5.30 -66.35 26.69
N GLN A 241 4.31 -65.57 27.15
CA GLN A 241 4.41 -64.49 28.17
C GLN A 241 5.31 -63.25 27.88
N ALA A 242 4.92 -62.00 28.15
CA ALA A 242 3.66 -61.35 28.55
C ALA A 242 3.79 -59.82 28.25
N ALA A 243 2.83 -58.89 28.44
CA ALA A 243 1.50 -58.94 29.07
C ALA A 243 0.46 -58.10 28.26
N VAL A 244 -0.40 -57.31 28.92
CA VAL A 244 -1.63 -56.70 28.34
C VAL A 244 -1.96 -55.33 28.98
N TYR A 245 -2.33 -54.32 28.20
CA TYR A 245 -3.62 -53.56 28.28
C TYR A 245 -3.76 -52.50 27.18
N SER A 246 -4.99 -52.11 26.85
CA SER A 246 -5.37 -51.25 25.70
C SER A 246 -6.37 -50.15 26.10
N PRO A 247 -6.40 -49.00 25.37
CA PRO A 247 -7.53 -48.07 25.36
C PRO A 247 -8.29 -48.07 24.02
N THR A 248 -9.54 -47.60 24.05
CA THR A 248 -10.48 -47.46 22.92
C THR A 248 -10.66 -46.00 22.47
N PRO A 249 -11.25 -45.73 21.29
CA PRO A 249 -11.47 -44.37 20.78
C PRO A 249 -12.74 -43.69 21.34
N ALA A 250 -12.71 -42.35 21.34
CA ALA A 250 -13.85 -41.44 21.48
C ALA A 250 -13.66 -40.34 20.41
N ALA A 251 -14.56 -40.19 19.44
CA ALA A 251 -15.90 -39.59 19.53
C ALA A 251 -15.86 -38.06 19.36
N THR A 252 -16.48 -37.59 18.29
CA THR A 252 -16.62 -36.17 17.93
C THR A 252 -17.92 -35.61 18.50
N GLU A 253 -17.84 -34.50 19.24
CA GLU A 253 -19.00 -33.65 19.55
C GLU A 253 -18.73 -32.24 19.05
N ALA A 254 -19.71 -31.68 18.34
CA ALA A 254 -19.82 -30.26 18.07
C ALA A 254 -20.98 -29.72 18.91
N THR A 255 -20.74 -28.67 19.70
CA THR A 255 -21.77 -28.06 20.54
C THR A 255 -21.91 -26.57 20.23
N SER A 256 -23.17 -26.17 20.09
CA SER A 256 -23.71 -24.84 19.80
C SER A 256 -23.04 -23.67 20.53
N TYR A 257 -22.94 -22.54 19.83
CA TYR A 257 -22.78 -21.23 20.44
C TYR A 257 -23.95 -20.91 21.39
N GLN A 258 -23.66 -20.25 22.51
CA GLN A 258 -24.61 -19.35 23.17
C GLN A 258 -23.90 -18.03 23.45
N ASN A 259 -24.60 -16.92 23.20
CA ASN A 259 -24.06 -15.58 23.35
C ASN A 259 -23.97 -15.15 24.82
N SER A 260 -22.76 -14.81 25.27
CA SER A 260 -22.54 -13.89 26.37
C SER A 260 -21.57 -12.80 25.91
N GLY A 261 -22.07 -11.58 25.76
CA GLY A 261 -21.34 -10.50 25.09
C GLY A 261 -20.15 -9.99 25.89
N THR A 262 -18.94 -10.20 25.38
CA THR A 262 -17.72 -9.48 25.79
C THR A 262 -16.98 -9.04 24.52
N LEU A 263 -16.62 -7.75 24.41
CA LEU A 263 -15.99 -7.20 23.21
C LEU A 263 -14.72 -7.97 22.84
N SER A 264 -14.53 -8.16 21.53
CA SER A 264 -13.33 -8.75 20.94
C SER A 264 -12.11 -7.83 21.16
N GLN A 265 -11.38 -8.05 22.26
CA GLN A 265 -10.04 -7.50 22.40
C GLN A 265 -9.16 -8.04 21.26
N VAL A 266 -8.49 -7.15 20.53
CA VAL A 266 -7.41 -7.54 19.62
C VAL A 266 -6.36 -8.31 20.44
N PRO A 267 -5.95 -9.53 20.05
CA PRO A 267 -4.97 -10.30 20.80
C PRO A 267 -3.67 -9.50 20.95
N ASN A 268 -3.34 -9.08 22.19
CA ASN A 268 -2.25 -8.13 22.44
C ASN A 268 -0.87 -8.79 22.30
N THR A 269 -0.40 -8.93 21.05
CA THR A 269 0.85 -9.58 20.64
C THR A 269 2.13 -8.85 21.08
N SER A 270 2.00 -7.63 21.61
CA SER A 270 3.12 -6.77 22.04
C SER A 270 3.79 -7.20 23.35
N THR A 271 3.14 -8.07 24.13
CA THR A 271 3.60 -8.47 25.47
C THR A 271 4.10 -9.91 25.50
N PHE A 272 5.27 -10.14 26.09
CA PHE A 272 5.94 -11.45 26.08
C PHE A 272 6.70 -11.79 27.37
N LEU A 273 7.10 -13.06 27.49
CA LEU A 273 7.94 -13.60 28.56
C LEU A 273 9.36 -13.85 28.03
N ILE A 274 10.37 -13.41 28.78
CA ILE A 274 11.79 -13.58 28.46
C ILE A 274 12.25 -14.95 29.01
N TYR A 275 12.66 -15.88 28.15
CA TYR A 275 12.94 -17.29 28.48
C TYR A 275 14.39 -17.71 28.22
N ASN A 276 15.00 -18.47 29.13
CA ASN A 276 16.27 -19.17 28.90
C ASN A 276 16.07 -20.68 28.77
N GLU A 277 16.57 -21.25 27.67
CA GLU A 277 16.32 -22.64 27.26
C GLU A 277 17.15 -23.68 28.05
N ASP A 278 18.34 -23.30 28.53
CA ASP A 278 19.24 -24.19 29.30
C ASP A 278 18.72 -24.38 30.74
N HIS A 279 18.36 -23.27 31.39
CA HIS A 279 17.78 -23.27 32.74
C HIS A 279 16.28 -23.61 32.77
N LYS A 280 15.56 -23.49 31.65
CA LYS A 280 14.10 -23.70 31.51
C LYS A 280 13.25 -22.81 32.43
N VAL A 281 13.65 -21.54 32.54
CA VAL A 281 13.01 -20.53 33.39
C VAL A 281 12.74 -19.24 32.61
N CYS A 282 11.78 -18.47 33.11
CA CYS A 282 11.48 -17.13 32.62
C CYS A 282 11.95 -16.08 33.63
N VAL A 283 12.29 -14.89 33.13
CA VAL A 283 12.61 -13.73 33.97
C VAL A 283 11.43 -13.38 34.88
N TYR A 284 11.70 -13.06 36.14
CA TYR A 284 10.69 -12.74 37.15
C TYR A 284 11.11 -11.52 37.97
N VAL A 285 10.23 -10.52 38.05
CA VAL A 285 10.44 -9.30 38.85
C VAL A 285 9.89 -9.51 40.25
N GLN A 286 10.76 -9.71 41.24
CA GLN A 286 10.34 -9.78 42.64
C GLN A 286 10.27 -8.38 43.28
N ALA A 287 11.18 -7.49 42.90
CA ALA A 287 11.20 -6.07 43.26
C ALA A 287 12.06 -5.31 42.24
N ALA A 288 12.04 -3.97 42.26
CA ALA A 288 12.83 -3.16 41.32
C ALA A 288 14.34 -3.47 41.37
N THR A 289 14.91 -3.68 42.57
CA THR A 289 16.31 -4.06 42.79
C THR A 289 16.56 -5.58 42.80
N ASN A 290 15.57 -6.38 42.39
CA ASN A 290 15.62 -7.83 42.49
C ASN A 290 14.86 -8.51 41.34
N VAL A 291 15.46 -8.43 40.14
CA VAL A 291 15.05 -9.19 38.95
C VAL A 291 15.76 -10.55 39.00
N THR A 292 14.98 -11.63 39.02
CA THR A 292 15.43 -13.02 39.16
C THR A 292 14.79 -13.90 38.06
N THR A 293 14.65 -15.21 38.27
CA THR A 293 13.92 -16.11 37.37
C THR A 293 12.99 -17.04 38.12
N ALA A 294 11.90 -17.47 37.48
CA ALA A 294 10.94 -18.44 37.99
C ALA A 294 10.46 -19.40 36.89
N VAL A 295 9.63 -20.39 37.26
CA VAL A 295 8.92 -21.22 36.29
C VAL A 295 8.02 -20.34 35.43
N CYS A 296 8.07 -20.51 34.11
CA CYS A 296 7.31 -19.71 33.16
C CYS A 296 5.79 -19.83 33.36
N ASN A 297 5.10 -18.71 33.51
CA ASN A 297 3.64 -18.66 33.58
C ASN A 297 3.11 -17.34 32.99
N TYR A 298 2.39 -17.41 31.87
CA TYR A 298 1.89 -16.24 31.14
C TYR A 298 0.83 -15.44 31.91
N GLU A 299 0.15 -16.03 32.89
CA GLU A 299 -0.77 -15.31 33.80
C GLU A 299 -0.03 -14.37 34.77
N THR A 300 1.29 -14.53 34.91
CA THR A 300 2.07 -13.77 35.89
C THR A 300 2.54 -12.44 35.30
N GLU A 301 1.86 -11.34 35.64
CA GLU A 301 2.28 -9.96 35.29
C GLU A 301 3.76 -9.67 35.59
N ALA A 302 4.31 -10.24 36.68
CA ALA A 302 5.71 -10.09 37.07
C ALA A 302 6.73 -10.82 36.16
N GLN A 303 6.27 -11.57 35.15
CA GLN A 303 7.10 -12.14 34.08
C GLN A 303 6.86 -11.48 32.71
N LYS A 304 5.89 -10.56 32.61
CA LYS A 304 5.52 -9.89 31.36
C LYS A 304 6.41 -8.68 31.09
N PHE A 305 6.95 -8.62 29.89
CA PHE A 305 7.74 -7.51 29.35
C PHE A 305 7.19 -7.05 28.00
N LYS A 306 7.40 -5.76 27.70
CA LYS A 306 6.96 -5.09 26.48
C LYS A 306 8.03 -4.08 26.07
N TRP A 307 8.39 -4.01 24.78
CA TRP A 307 9.23 -2.94 24.26
C TRP A 307 8.41 -1.64 24.25
N ILE A 308 9.00 -0.54 24.71
CA ILE A 308 8.37 0.80 24.75
C ILE A 308 9.11 1.85 23.89
N SER A 309 10.24 1.44 23.34
CA SER A 309 10.98 2.07 22.27
C SER A 309 11.85 0.97 21.65
N GLU A 310 12.48 1.24 20.52
CA GLU A 310 13.38 0.32 19.80
C GLU A 310 14.40 -0.39 20.72
N TYR A 311 14.87 0.30 21.78
CA TYR A 311 15.92 -0.19 22.68
C TYR A 311 15.50 -0.41 24.14
N GLN A 312 14.31 0.02 24.57
CA GLN A 312 13.92 -0.05 26.00
C GLN A 312 12.86 -1.12 26.26
N LEU A 313 13.17 -2.00 27.21
CA LEU A 313 12.33 -3.13 27.60
C LEU A 313 11.74 -2.90 29.00
N MET A 314 10.41 -2.72 29.07
CA MET A 314 9.66 -2.40 30.29
C MET A 314 9.08 -3.65 30.95
N SER A 315 9.12 -3.71 32.27
CA SER A 315 8.35 -4.66 33.09
C SER A 315 6.88 -4.20 33.20
N VAL A 316 5.94 -5.04 32.75
CA VAL A 316 4.51 -4.71 32.71
C VAL A 316 3.89 -4.67 34.10
N SER A 317 4.36 -5.49 35.06
CA SER A 317 3.95 -5.38 36.47
C SER A 317 4.31 -4.02 37.07
N ASN A 318 5.57 -3.58 36.90
CA ASN A 318 6.16 -2.50 37.67
C ASN A 318 6.18 -1.13 36.97
N LYS A 319 5.98 -1.06 35.64
CA LYS A 319 6.00 0.16 34.83
C LYS A 319 7.36 0.88 34.94
N LEU A 320 8.42 0.07 34.88
CA LEU A 320 9.82 0.48 34.97
C LEU A 320 10.64 -0.29 33.93
N CYS A 321 11.73 0.30 33.46
CA CYS A 321 12.58 -0.24 32.41
C CYS A 321 13.76 -1.02 32.96
N LEU A 322 14.11 -2.13 32.30
CA LEU A 322 15.34 -2.87 32.59
C LEU A 322 16.55 -1.98 32.31
N GLY A 323 17.49 -1.94 33.25
CA GLY A 323 18.71 -1.16 33.13
C GLY A 323 19.78 -1.60 34.11
N VAL A 324 20.92 -0.91 34.06
CA VAL A 324 22.09 -1.17 34.90
C VAL A 324 22.63 0.13 35.49
N SER A 325 23.26 0.07 36.66
CA SER A 325 23.90 1.25 37.26
C SER A 325 25.20 1.66 36.55
N SER A 326 25.81 0.76 35.77
CA SER A 326 26.95 1.05 34.88
C SER A 326 27.16 -0.08 33.85
N LYS A 327 27.78 0.23 32.69
CA LYS A 327 28.20 -0.78 31.68
C LYS A 327 29.48 -1.51 32.11
N ILE A 328 29.47 -2.17 33.28
CA ILE A 328 30.62 -2.89 33.88
C ILE A 328 30.28 -4.38 34.10
N ASP A 329 31.26 -5.26 33.86
CA ASP A 329 31.13 -6.70 34.08
C ASP A 329 30.79 -7.05 35.54
N TRP A 330 29.78 -7.90 35.72
CA TRP A 330 29.21 -8.30 37.01
C TRP A 330 28.39 -7.21 37.76
N THR A 331 27.78 -6.29 37.03
CA THR A 331 26.76 -5.34 37.55
C THR A 331 25.39 -6.02 37.60
N PRO A 332 24.55 -5.86 38.64
CA PRO A 332 23.18 -6.40 38.63
C PRO A 332 22.29 -5.68 37.61
N VAL A 333 21.34 -6.41 37.04
CA VAL A 333 20.26 -5.86 36.21
C VAL A 333 19.04 -5.59 37.10
N GLU A 334 18.53 -4.37 37.03
CA GLU A 334 17.48 -3.86 37.91
C GLU A 334 16.47 -3.03 37.10
N LEU A 335 15.40 -2.58 37.74
CA LEU A 335 14.38 -1.75 37.12
C LEU A 335 14.51 -0.28 37.54
N TYR A 336 14.57 0.60 36.55
CA TYR A 336 14.74 2.05 36.69
C TYR A 336 13.54 2.79 36.06
N PRO A 337 13.25 4.05 36.45
CA PRO A 337 12.30 4.88 35.73
C PRO A 337 12.71 5.01 34.27
N CYS A 338 11.77 4.78 33.34
CA CYS A 338 12.06 4.75 31.91
C CYS A 338 12.51 6.13 31.41
N ASP A 339 13.69 6.18 30.77
CA ASP A 339 14.30 7.39 30.22
C ASP A 339 14.98 7.06 28.88
N SER A 340 14.43 7.56 27.78
CA SER A 340 14.88 7.25 26.41
C SER A 340 16.24 7.88 26.05
N ALA A 341 16.69 8.89 26.80
CA ALA A 341 18.04 9.44 26.67
C ALA A 341 19.10 8.56 27.38
N ASN A 342 18.68 7.68 28.28
CA ASN A 342 19.59 6.92 29.14
C ASN A 342 20.16 5.66 28.46
N SER A 343 21.40 5.74 28.00
CA SER A 343 22.11 4.62 27.35
C SER A 343 22.39 3.41 28.28
N LEU A 344 22.08 3.49 29.58
CA LEU A 344 22.11 2.37 30.52
C LEU A 344 20.80 1.56 30.57
N GLN A 345 19.78 1.98 29.81
CA GLN A 345 18.49 1.27 29.64
C GLN A 345 18.28 0.73 28.23
N LYS A 346 19.26 0.91 27.34
CA LYS A 346 19.19 0.51 25.93
C LYS A 346 19.79 -0.88 25.73
N TRP A 347 18.99 -1.80 25.20
CA TRP A 347 19.33 -3.20 24.97
C TRP A 347 19.24 -3.58 23.50
N GLU A 348 19.97 -4.60 23.10
CA GLU A 348 20.14 -5.01 21.71
C GLU A 348 20.32 -6.54 21.58
N CYS A 349 19.94 -7.12 20.44
CA CYS A 349 20.18 -8.53 20.15
C CYS A 349 21.46 -8.70 19.29
N LYS A 350 22.34 -9.62 19.69
CA LYS A 350 23.58 -9.96 18.99
C LYS A 350 23.60 -11.45 18.66
N ASN A 351 24.09 -11.81 17.46
CA ASN A 351 24.35 -13.21 17.09
C ASN A 351 23.17 -14.14 17.43
N ASP A 352 22.01 -13.88 16.80
CA ASP A 352 20.72 -14.49 17.13
C ASP A 352 20.30 -14.15 18.58
N THR A 353 20.28 -15.13 19.47
CA THR A 353 19.63 -15.06 20.79
C THR A 353 20.44 -14.39 21.91
N LEU A 354 21.63 -13.82 21.66
CA LEU A 354 22.45 -13.22 22.73
C LEU A 354 21.95 -11.81 23.04
N PHE A 355 21.52 -11.56 24.27
CA PHE A 355 20.93 -10.27 24.66
C PHE A 355 21.96 -9.38 25.37
N ALA A 356 22.18 -8.17 24.88
CA ALA A 356 23.27 -7.26 25.29
C ALA A 356 22.76 -5.88 25.69
N ILE A 357 23.56 -5.15 26.49
CA ILE A 357 23.39 -3.70 26.68
C ILE A 357 24.09 -2.98 25.52
N GLN A 358 23.47 -1.93 24.98
CA GLN A 358 23.94 -1.21 23.79
C GLN A 358 25.40 -0.77 23.90
N ASP A 359 26.11 -0.71 22.77
CA ASP A 359 27.53 -0.28 22.67
C ASP A 359 28.54 -1.15 23.44
N ALA A 360 28.14 -2.29 24.01
CA ALA A 360 29.01 -3.09 24.87
C ALA A 360 29.04 -4.59 24.52
N SER A 361 30.17 -5.23 24.86
CA SER A 361 30.34 -6.69 24.84
C SER A 361 29.95 -7.30 26.18
N LEU A 362 28.78 -6.90 26.70
CA LEU A 362 28.26 -7.27 28.01
C LEU A 362 26.79 -7.70 27.88
N TYR A 363 26.47 -8.85 28.46
CA TYR A 363 25.25 -9.61 28.16
C TYR A 363 24.37 -9.82 29.40
N PHE A 364 23.06 -9.85 29.19
CA PHE A 364 22.05 -10.16 30.21
C PHE A 364 22.16 -11.66 30.57
N ASN A 365 22.57 -11.99 31.80
CA ASN A 365 23.00 -13.34 32.19
C ASN A 365 22.39 -13.81 33.52
N TYR A 366 22.17 -15.13 33.66
CA TYR A 366 21.69 -15.76 34.88
C TYR A 366 22.54 -16.99 35.28
N GLY A 367 22.37 -17.49 36.51
CA GLY A 367 22.94 -18.76 37.00
C GLY A 367 24.41 -18.75 37.46
N ASN A 368 25.19 -17.75 37.06
CA ASN A 368 26.60 -17.66 37.43
C ASN A 368 26.84 -17.37 38.93
N LYS A 369 27.93 -17.95 39.48
CA LYS A 369 28.40 -17.76 40.88
C LYS A 369 27.36 -18.02 41.98
N ALA A 370 26.27 -18.75 41.69
CA ALA A 370 25.10 -18.92 42.56
C ALA A 370 24.39 -17.61 42.97
N GLU A 371 24.59 -16.52 42.22
CA GLU A 371 23.74 -15.33 42.30
C GLU A 371 22.36 -15.67 41.72
N LYS A 372 21.30 -15.18 42.38
CA LYS A 372 19.89 -15.43 42.00
C LYS A 372 19.31 -14.29 41.18
N ARG A 373 19.94 -13.12 41.21
CA ARG A 373 19.61 -11.99 40.34
C ARG A 373 20.18 -12.18 38.94
N ILE A 374 19.59 -11.48 37.99
CA ILE A 374 20.14 -11.33 36.65
C ILE A 374 21.29 -10.33 36.70
N MET A 375 22.39 -10.67 36.03
CA MET A 375 23.65 -9.94 36.05
C MET A 375 24.07 -9.57 34.63
N LEU A 376 24.61 -8.37 34.47
CA LEU A 376 25.33 -7.97 33.26
C LEU A 376 26.72 -8.65 33.28
N TYR A 377 27.04 -9.45 32.27
CA TYR A 377 28.22 -10.33 32.27
C TYR A 377 28.89 -10.42 30.89
N LYS A 378 30.22 -10.44 30.86
CA LYS A 378 31.03 -10.55 29.62
C LYS A 378 30.97 -11.91 28.91
N GLY A 379 30.39 -12.95 29.53
CA GLY A 379 30.34 -14.29 28.96
C GLY A 379 29.20 -14.48 27.96
N SER A 380 29.52 -14.84 26.72
CA SER A 380 28.56 -15.02 25.61
C SER A 380 27.96 -16.44 25.50
N GLY A 381 27.94 -17.20 26.60
CA GLY A 381 27.46 -18.58 26.66
C GLY A 381 25.92 -18.72 26.66
N LEU A 382 25.43 -19.96 26.77
CA LEU A 382 24.00 -20.30 26.73
C LEU A 382 23.17 -19.57 27.80
N TRP A 383 23.75 -19.28 28.96
CA TRP A 383 23.10 -18.57 30.07
C TRP A 383 22.93 -17.06 29.83
N SER A 384 23.48 -16.55 28.73
CA SER A 384 23.32 -15.17 28.25
C SER A 384 22.43 -15.09 27.00
N ARG A 385 21.83 -16.21 26.60
CA ARG A 385 20.95 -16.33 25.43
C ARG A 385 19.50 -16.45 25.85
N TRP A 386 18.64 -15.67 25.22
CA TRP A 386 17.24 -15.52 25.62
C TRP A 386 16.32 -15.51 24.40
N LYS A 387 15.13 -16.07 24.58
CA LYS A 387 14.10 -16.24 23.55
C LYS A 387 12.76 -15.71 24.07
N VAL A 388 11.85 -15.42 23.14
CA VAL A 388 10.44 -15.20 23.48
C VAL A 388 9.81 -16.55 23.83
N HIS A 389 9.27 -16.67 25.04
CA HIS A 389 8.66 -17.90 25.54
C HIS A 389 7.60 -18.46 24.57
N GLY A 390 7.62 -19.79 24.37
CA GLY A 390 6.74 -20.47 23.41
C GLY A 390 7.19 -20.38 21.94
N THR A 391 8.27 -19.65 21.64
CA THR A 391 8.83 -19.52 20.27
C THR A 391 10.26 -20.06 20.19
N LYS A 392 10.87 -20.05 19.00
CA LYS A 392 12.31 -20.28 18.83
C LYS A 392 13.12 -18.98 18.73
N ASP A 393 12.43 -17.85 18.73
CA ASP A 393 12.88 -16.58 18.18
C ASP A 393 13.43 -15.68 19.31
N ASP A 394 14.36 -14.78 18.96
CA ASP A 394 15.00 -13.83 19.89
C ASP A 394 14.03 -12.73 20.41
N LEU A 395 14.46 -11.92 21.37
CA LEU A 395 13.64 -10.87 21.98
C LEU A 395 13.33 -9.69 21.04
N CYS A 396 14.19 -9.42 20.06
CA CYS A 396 14.03 -8.33 19.10
C CYS A 396 13.06 -8.69 17.97
N SER A 397 12.73 -9.97 17.81
CA SER A 397 11.64 -10.45 16.94
C SER A 397 10.21 -10.03 17.38
N ARG A 398 10.10 -9.32 18.50
CA ARG A 398 8.88 -8.68 19.02
C ARG A 398 9.06 -7.16 19.13
N GLY A 399 9.78 -6.57 18.18
CA GLY A 399 10.23 -5.18 18.21
C GLY A 399 9.13 -4.14 18.48
N TYR A 400 9.55 -2.95 18.88
CA TYR A 400 8.65 -1.82 19.13
C TYR A 400 7.95 -1.35 17.84
N GLU A 401 6.67 -1.00 17.95
CA GLU A 401 5.89 -0.32 16.92
C GLU A 401 5.12 0.84 17.57
N ASP A 402 5.14 2.02 16.93
CA ASP A 402 4.44 3.21 17.40
C ASP A 402 2.92 3.05 17.30
N LEU A 403 2.23 2.97 18.43
CA LEU A 403 0.76 2.90 18.48
C LEU A 403 0.16 4.31 18.42
N PHE A 404 -0.32 4.72 17.25
CA PHE A 404 -0.86 6.07 17.02
C PHE A 404 -2.20 6.31 17.74
N THR A 405 -2.41 7.52 18.25
CA THR A 405 -3.66 7.90 18.94
C THR A 405 -4.75 8.37 17.97
N LEU A 406 -6.01 8.27 18.38
CA LEU A 406 -7.18 8.70 17.61
C LEU A 406 -7.97 9.76 18.37
N LYS A 407 -8.28 10.88 17.69
CA LYS A 407 -8.91 12.09 18.26
C LYS A 407 -8.09 12.70 19.43
N GLY A 408 -8.65 13.72 20.08
CA GLY A 408 -8.11 14.32 21.30
C GLY A 408 -7.02 15.37 21.05
N ASN A 409 -6.29 15.72 22.11
CA ASN A 409 -5.31 16.83 22.10
C ASN A 409 -3.84 16.39 21.88
N SER A 410 -3.62 15.13 21.52
CA SER A 410 -2.31 14.58 21.11
C SER A 410 -2.02 14.76 19.61
N ASN A 411 -3.00 15.25 18.85
CA ASN A 411 -2.99 15.36 17.38
C ASN A 411 -2.52 14.07 16.68
N GLY A 412 -2.94 12.92 17.20
CA GLY A 412 -2.61 11.59 16.65
C GLY A 412 -1.22 11.05 17.00
N ALA A 413 -0.42 11.75 17.81
CA ALA A 413 0.91 11.30 18.23
C ALA A 413 0.90 9.88 18.86
N PRO A 414 2.02 9.12 18.78
CA PRO A 414 2.08 7.77 19.32
C PRO A 414 2.00 7.71 20.85
N CYS A 415 1.49 6.59 21.37
CA CYS A 415 1.34 6.31 22.79
C CYS A 415 2.70 6.19 23.50
N VAL A 416 3.01 7.12 24.39
CA VAL A 416 4.19 7.03 25.27
C VAL A 416 3.90 6.10 26.44
N PHE A 417 4.59 4.96 26.50
CA PHE A 417 4.50 4.00 27.61
C PHE A 417 5.80 3.97 28.44
N PRO A 418 5.74 3.82 29.77
CA PRO A 418 4.55 3.94 30.62
C PRO A 418 4.15 5.41 30.83
N PHE A 419 2.86 5.67 31.07
CA PHE A 419 2.36 7.00 31.44
C PHE A 419 1.69 6.99 32.81
N GLN A 420 1.58 8.17 33.44
CA GLN A 420 0.91 8.35 34.73
C GLN A 420 -0.43 9.07 34.57
N TYR A 421 -1.50 8.50 35.11
CA TYR A 421 -2.83 9.13 35.19
C TYR A 421 -3.46 8.87 36.57
N ALA A 422 -4.08 9.89 37.16
CA ALA A 422 -4.67 9.84 38.51
C ALA A 422 -3.73 9.21 39.58
N THR A 423 -2.43 9.55 39.52
CA THR A 423 -1.30 8.98 40.31
C THR A 423 -0.88 7.53 39.99
N LYS A 424 -1.69 6.75 39.28
CA LYS A 424 -1.36 5.38 38.83
C LYS A 424 -0.49 5.41 37.57
N TRP A 425 0.36 4.40 37.41
CA TRP A 425 1.15 4.17 36.19
C TRP A 425 0.56 3.03 35.35
N TYR A 426 0.50 3.24 34.03
CA TYR A 426 -0.08 2.31 33.06
C TYR A 426 0.99 1.81 32.08
N ALA A 427 0.93 0.53 31.73
CA ALA A 427 1.85 -0.14 30.81
C ALA A 427 1.27 -0.30 29.39
N ASP A 428 -0.01 0.01 29.22
CA ASP A 428 -0.79 -0.13 27.99
C ASP A 428 -1.99 0.85 28.05
N CYS A 429 -2.83 0.88 27.02
CA CYS A 429 -4.04 1.70 26.98
C CYS A 429 -4.99 1.38 28.17
N THR A 430 -5.77 2.38 28.61
CA THR A 430 -6.70 2.24 29.75
C THR A 430 -8.05 2.90 29.49
N ILE A 431 -9.10 2.35 30.10
CA ILE A 431 -10.44 2.95 30.15
C ILE A 431 -10.69 3.69 31.48
N GLU A 432 -9.76 3.63 32.44
CA GLU A 432 -9.93 4.29 33.74
C GLU A 432 -10.01 5.81 33.57
N GLY A 433 -11.07 6.41 34.12
CA GLY A 433 -11.36 7.85 33.98
C GLY A 433 -12.40 8.18 32.91
N ARG A 434 -12.87 7.21 32.11
CA ARG A 434 -13.98 7.39 31.17
C ARG A 434 -15.33 6.97 31.76
N THR A 435 -16.38 7.72 31.43
CA THR A 435 -17.79 7.39 31.72
C THR A 435 -18.49 6.68 30.57
N ASP A 436 -17.93 6.79 29.37
CA ASP A 436 -18.58 6.48 28.11
C ASP A 436 -18.21 5.05 27.73
N ALA A 437 -19.18 4.14 27.86
CA ALA A 437 -19.00 2.70 27.65
C ALA A 437 -19.11 2.27 26.17
N ASP A 438 -19.29 3.23 25.26
CA ASP A 438 -19.48 2.99 23.83
C ASP A 438 -18.14 3.07 23.08
N ALA A 439 -17.74 1.95 22.48
CA ALA A 439 -16.49 1.80 21.75
C ALA A 439 -16.65 1.87 20.22
N ASP A 440 -17.88 1.87 19.71
CA ASP A 440 -18.14 1.54 18.29
C ASP A 440 -18.25 2.78 17.38
N PHE A 441 -18.38 3.99 17.95
CA PHE A 441 -18.54 5.26 17.22
C PHE A 441 -17.23 5.93 16.70
N TYR A 442 -16.32 5.12 16.13
CA TYR A 442 -15.13 5.61 15.41
C TYR A 442 -15.15 5.38 13.90
N TRP A 443 -16.07 4.53 13.41
CA TRP A 443 -16.18 4.18 11.99
C TRP A 443 -17.58 4.50 11.46
N THR A 444 -17.67 5.20 10.34
CA THR A 444 -18.92 5.47 9.62
C THR A 444 -19.07 4.44 8.50
N THR A 445 -20.18 3.71 8.48
CA THR A 445 -20.43 2.68 7.45
C THR A 445 -21.31 3.25 6.35
N ASP A 446 -20.90 3.11 5.09
CA ASP A 446 -21.75 3.34 3.93
C ASP A 446 -22.81 2.23 3.84
N PRO A 447 -24.12 2.55 3.95
CA PRO A 447 -25.18 1.56 3.92
C PRO A 447 -25.37 0.89 2.55
N VAL A 448 -24.81 1.46 1.47
CA VAL A 448 -24.86 0.89 0.12
C VAL A 448 -23.71 -0.08 -0.09
N ALA A 449 -22.47 0.35 0.15
CA ALA A 449 -21.28 -0.47 -0.12
C ALA A 449 -20.91 -1.42 1.04
N SER A 450 -21.47 -1.24 2.24
CA SER A 450 -21.01 -1.90 3.49
C SER A 450 -19.52 -1.67 3.79
N VAL A 451 -18.96 -0.57 3.30
CA VAL A 451 -17.57 -0.14 3.54
C VAL A 451 -17.56 0.87 4.70
N GLN A 452 -16.55 0.76 5.55
CA GLN A 452 -16.36 1.60 6.73
C GLN A 452 -15.24 2.62 6.52
N TYR A 453 -15.47 3.85 6.97
CA TYR A 453 -14.54 4.98 6.86
C TYR A 453 -14.29 5.61 8.23
N GLN A 454 -13.05 5.96 8.51
CA GLN A 454 -12.65 6.70 9.72
C GLN A 454 -11.93 7.99 9.28
N ILE A 455 -12.47 9.14 9.68
CA ILE A 455 -11.97 10.47 9.31
C ILE A 455 -11.25 11.09 10.52
N ASN A 456 -9.92 11.10 10.48
CA ASN A 456 -9.06 11.55 11.57
C ASN A 456 -8.60 13.00 11.34
N LEU A 457 -9.53 13.94 11.55
CA LEU A 457 -9.36 15.37 11.35
C LEU A 457 -8.42 16.07 12.34
N GLU A 458 -8.44 15.64 13.59
CA GLU A 458 -7.65 16.22 14.68
C GLU A 458 -6.18 15.79 14.61
N ALA A 459 -5.83 14.83 13.74
CA ALA A 459 -4.49 14.30 13.60
C ALA A 459 -3.57 15.21 12.77
N ALA A 460 -2.26 15.13 13.06
CA ALA A 460 -1.21 15.84 12.36
C ALA A 460 -0.04 14.87 12.05
N LEU A 461 -0.30 13.90 11.18
CA LEU A 461 0.62 12.82 10.81
C LEU A 461 1.15 12.98 9.37
N THR A 462 2.34 12.46 9.11
CA THR A 462 2.85 12.29 7.73
C THR A 462 2.08 11.19 7.00
N TRP A 463 2.21 11.10 5.68
CA TRP A 463 1.52 10.08 4.89
C TRP A 463 1.83 8.66 5.38
N PHE A 464 3.11 8.37 5.66
CA PHE A 464 3.56 7.06 6.16
C PHE A 464 3.03 6.74 7.56
N GLN A 465 3.00 7.71 8.46
CA GLN A 465 2.46 7.58 9.83
C GLN A 465 0.95 7.34 9.81
N ALA A 466 0.22 8.07 8.96
CA ALA A 466 -1.20 7.85 8.72
C ALA A 466 -1.47 6.45 8.11
N SER A 467 -0.62 6.00 7.18
CA SER A 467 -0.68 4.66 6.58
C SER A 467 -0.53 3.56 7.63
N LYS A 468 0.49 3.65 8.50
CA LYS A 468 0.69 2.72 9.62
C LYS A 468 -0.48 2.75 10.62
N SER A 469 -1.01 3.93 10.95
CA SER A 469 -2.17 4.03 11.85
C SER A 469 -3.45 3.38 11.29
N CYS A 470 -3.65 3.39 9.97
CA CYS A 470 -4.72 2.59 9.34
C CYS A 470 -4.40 1.08 9.37
N GLN A 471 -3.16 0.68 9.04
CA GLN A 471 -2.73 -0.73 9.02
C GLN A 471 -2.92 -1.40 10.40
N GLN A 472 -2.55 -0.72 11.49
CA GLN A 472 -2.72 -1.18 12.87
C GLN A 472 -4.19 -1.46 13.26
N GLN A 473 -5.15 -0.86 12.55
CA GLN A 473 -6.59 -1.08 12.76
C GLN A 473 -7.18 -2.17 11.85
N GLY A 474 -6.36 -2.86 11.06
CA GLY A 474 -6.82 -3.78 10.01
C GLY A 474 -7.53 -3.05 8.87
N ALA A 475 -7.00 -1.90 8.47
CA ALA A 475 -7.52 -1.03 7.42
C ALA A 475 -6.35 -0.54 6.52
N ASN A 476 -6.67 0.20 5.46
CA ASN A 476 -5.68 0.96 4.69
C ASN A 476 -6.04 2.45 4.67
N LEU A 477 -5.12 3.31 4.23
CA LEU A 477 -5.51 4.67 3.81
C LEU A 477 -6.52 4.58 2.67
N LEU A 478 -7.41 5.58 2.61
CA LEU A 478 -8.52 5.62 1.68
C LEU A 478 -8.08 5.55 0.22
N GLY A 479 -8.47 4.47 -0.47
CA GLY A 479 -8.45 4.35 -1.92
C GLY A 479 -9.84 4.50 -2.53
N ILE A 480 -10.05 5.51 -3.37
CA ILE A 480 -11.36 5.83 -3.97
C ILE A 480 -11.44 5.15 -5.35
N THR A 481 -12.35 4.19 -5.52
CA THR A 481 -12.45 3.40 -6.77
C THR A 481 -13.73 3.65 -7.56
N GLU A 482 -14.76 4.23 -6.94
CA GLU A 482 -16.09 4.43 -7.54
C GLU A 482 -16.56 5.89 -7.41
N VAL A 483 -17.38 6.35 -8.37
CA VAL A 483 -17.96 7.71 -8.34
C VAL A 483 -18.91 7.88 -7.14
N HIS A 484 -19.66 6.84 -6.77
CA HIS A 484 -20.49 6.80 -5.55
C HIS A 484 -19.65 7.05 -4.28
N GLU A 485 -18.49 6.40 -4.17
CA GLU A 485 -17.60 6.55 -3.02
C GLU A 485 -17.11 8.00 -2.88
N GLN A 486 -16.69 8.63 -3.99
CA GLN A 486 -16.35 10.06 -3.99
C GLN A 486 -17.53 10.94 -3.55
N MET A 487 -18.76 10.69 -4.04
CA MET A 487 -19.93 11.47 -3.64
C MET A 487 -20.25 11.32 -2.15
N TYR A 488 -20.22 10.09 -1.62
CA TYR A 488 -20.45 9.79 -0.21
C TYR A 488 -19.42 10.50 0.69
N LEU A 489 -18.13 10.41 0.34
CA LEU A 489 -17.04 11.10 1.04
C LEU A 489 -17.14 12.63 0.93
N THR A 490 -17.59 13.15 -0.21
CA THR A 490 -17.85 14.59 -0.38
C THR A 490 -18.96 15.05 0.57
N GLY A 491 -20.00 14.24 0.77
CA GLY A 491 -21.02 14.45 1.81
C GLY A 491 -20.43 14.48 3.22
N LEU A 492 -19.71 13.42 3.61
CA LEU A 492 -19.07 13.30 4.93
C LEU A 492 -18.05 14.40 5.23
N THR A 493 -17.39 14.95 4.20
CA THR A 493 -16.36 15.99 4.35
C THR A 493 -16.87 17.42 4.05
N SER A 494 -18.14 17.60 3.72
CA SER A 494 -18.72 18.87 3.27
C SER A 494 -18.62 20.05 4.23
N THR A 495 -18.45 19.81 5.53
CA THR A 495 -18.31 20.83 6.59
C THR A 495 -16.84 21.22 6.86
N LEU A 496 -15.89 20.63 6.14
CA LEU A 496 -14.46 20.71 6.41
C LEU A 496 -13.76 21.65 5.41
N SER A 497 -12.56 22.11 5.78
CA SER A 497 -11.73 22.98 4.92
C SER A 497 -10.26 22.57 4.84
N THR A 498 -9.82 21.62 5.66
CA THR A 498 -8.44 21.11 5.72
C THR A 498 -8.26 19.91 4.80
N ALA A 499 -7.11 19.83 4.13
CA ALA A 499 -6.75 18.68 3.31
C ALA A 499 -6.46 17.45 4.18
N LEU A 500 -6.85 16.27 3.69
CA LEU A 500 -6.74 14.98 4.39
C LEU A 500 -5.97 13.97 3.52
N TRP A 501 -5.05 13.21 4.12
CA TRP A 501 -4.29 12.17 3.42
C TRP A 501 -5.20 11.07 2.87
N LEU A 502 -4.96 10.74 1.60
CA LEU A 502 -5.49 9.58 0.89
C LEU A 502 -4.42 8.49 0.75
N GLY A 503 -4.81 7.29 0.32
CA GLY A 503 -3.87 6.23 -0.05
C GLY A 503 -3.13 6.47 -1.38
N LEU A 504 -3.46 7.54 -2.09
CA LEU A 504 -2.93 7.86 -3.42
C LEU A 504 -1.46 8.26 -3.33
N ASN A 505 -0.60 7.60 -4.10
CA ASN A 505 0.83 7.87 -4.11
C ASN A 505 1.47 7.54 -5.47
N SER A 506 2.66 8.09 -5.72
CA SER A 506 3.55 7.73 -6.83
C SER A 506 4.96 7.37 -6.31
N LEU A 507 5.00 6.63 -5.19
CA LEU A 507 6.22 6.29 -4.47
C LEU A 507 7.08 5.23 -5.18
N ASP A 508 6.49 4.32 -5.97
CA ASP A 508 7.28 3.45 -6.85
C ASP A 508 7.79 4.27 -8.05
N PHE A 509 9.04 4.75 -7.97
CA PHE A 509 9.68 5.58 -9.01
C PHE A 509 9.73 4.95 -10.42
N ASN A 510 9.40 3.66 -10.57
CA ASN A 510 9.29 2.98 -11.86
C ASN A 510 7.83 2.99 -12.42
N SER A 511 6.79 3.14 -11.60
CA SER A 511 5.38 3.17 -12.02
C SER A 511 4.71 4.54 -11.82
N GLY A 512 3.45 4.65 -12.27
CA GLY A 512 2.61 5.84 -12.14
C GLY A 512 1.87 5.93 -10.80
N TRP A 513 0.75 6.64 -10.81
CA TRP A 513 -0.12 6.78 -9.63
C TRP A 513 -0.78 5.46 -9.24
N GLN A 514 -0.79 5.17 -7.93
CA GLN A 514 -1.34 3.94 -7.34
C GLN A 514 -1.96 4.20 -5.96
N TRP A 515 -2.87 3.33 -5.52
CA TRP A 515 -3.44 3.37 -4.18
C TRP A 515 -2.72 2.40 -3.22
N SER A 516 -2.45 2.83 -1.99
CA SER A 516 -2.09 1.92 -0.89
C SER A 516 -3.22 0.92 -0.62
N GLY A 517 -2.89 -0.36 -0.41
CA GLY A 517 -3.89 -1.42 -0.19
C GLY A 517 -4.37 -2.12 -1.46
N SER A 518 -3.62 -2.00 -2.57
CA SER A 518 -3.84 -2.71 -3.84
C SER A 518 -5.16 -2.40 -4.56
N TYR A 519 -5.77 -1.23 -4.29
CA TYR A 519 -6.94 -0.77 -5.03
C TYR A 519 -6.55 -0.30 -6.46
N PRO A 520 -7.36 -0.55 -7.50
CA PRO A 520 -7.08 -0.08 -8.86
C PRO A 520 -7.23 1.45 -8.99
N PHE A 521 -6.20 2.12 -9.51
CA PHE A 521 -6.24 3.55 -9.82
C PHE A 521 -6.95 3.79 -11.16
N ARG A 522 -8.27 3.64 -11.17
CA ARG A 522 -9.13 3.76 -12.37
C ARG A 522 -10.10 4.95 -12.36
N TYR A 523 -10.20 5.66 -11.24
CA TYR A 523 -11.02 6.86 -11.11
C TYR A 523 -10.11 8.04 -10.78
N LEU A 524 -10.31 9.17 -11.45
CA LEU A 524 -9.54 10.40 -11.30
C LEU A 524 -10.47 11.53 -10.82
N ASN A 525 -10.05 12.28 -9.79
CA ASN A 525 -10.76 13.50 -9.37
C ASN A 525 -9.81 14.63 -8.97
N TRP A 526 -8.72 14.81 -9.73
CA TRP A 526 -7.74 15.86 -9.49
C TRP A 526 -8.36 17.28 -9.50
N ALA A 527 -7.75 18.18 -8.74
CA ALA A 527 -8.00 19.61 -8.77
C ALA A 527 -7.29 20.27 -9.97
N PRO A 528 -7.79 21.41 -10.49
CA PRO A 528 -7.11 22.13 -11.56
C PRO A 528 -5.67 22.51 -11.19
N GLY A 529 -4.69 22.00 -11.95
CA GLY A 529 -3.26 22.15 -11.66
C GLY A 529 -2.63 21.00 -10.87
N SER A 530 -3.40 19.97 -10.52
CA SER A 530 -2.90 18.67 -10.02
C SER A 530 -3.12 17.55 -11.05
N PRO A 531 -2.27 16.51 -11.08
CA PRO A 531 -1.04 16.36 -10.30
C PRO A 531 0.03 17.36 -10.77
N SER A 532 0.60 18.12 -9.83
CA SER A 532 1.66 19.08 -10.09
C SER A 532 2.98 18.36 -10.41
N PRO A 533 3.79 18.85 -11.37
CA PRO A 533 4.99 18.16 -11.86
C PRO A 533 6.23 18.27 -10.93
N GLU A 534 6.04 18.70 -9.68
CA GLU A 534 7.12 18.89 -8.71
C GLU A 534 7.59 17.54 -8.14
N PRO A 535 8.88 17.15 -8.27
CA PRO A 535 9.34 15.81 -7.89
C PRO A 535 9.18 15.42 -6.41
N GLU A 536 9.01 16.39 -5.52
CA GLU A 536 8.78 16.19 -4.07
C GLU A 536 7.31 15.78 -3.78
N LYS A 537 6.36 16.06 -4.68
CA LYS A 537 4.92 15.96 -4.42
C LYS A 537 4.33 14.63 -4.88
N ILE A 538 4.73 13.55 -4.20
CA ILE A 538 4.40 12.16 -4.58
C ILE A 538 3.32 11.50 -3.71
N CYS A 539 2.72 12.22 -2.75
CA CYS A 539 1.58 11.74 -1.94
C CYS A 539 0.32 12.58 -2.19
N GLY A 540 -0.85 11.93 -2.25
CA GLY A 540 -2.14 12.54 -2.58
C GLY A 540 -3.02 12.85 -1.38
N VAL A 541 -3.72 13.99 -1.43
CA VAL A 541 -4.72 14.44 -0.46
C VAL A 541 -6.09 14.66 -1.11
N LEU A 542 -7.15 14.51 -0.33
CA LEU A 542 -8.48 15.02 -0.62
C LEU A 542 -8.61 16.40 0.03
N ASN A 543 -9.02 17.42 -0.73
CA ASN A 543 -9.22 18.77 -0.22
C ASN A 543 -10.73 19.14 -0.22
N PRO A 544 -11.41 19.04 0.95
CA PRO A 544 -12.84 19.37 1.04
C PRO A 544 -13.13 20.84 0.67
N GLY A 545 -12.22 21.75 1.03
CA GLY A 545 -12.26 23.17 0.66
C GLY A 545 -12.13 23.44 -0.85
N LYS A 546 -11.79 22.43 -1.65
CA LYS A 546 -11.83 22.44 -3.12
C LYS A 546 -12.83 21.41 -3.66
N ALA A 547 -14.01 21.32 -3.04
CA ALA A 547 -15.09 20.40 -3.40
C ALA A 547 -14.66 18.91 -3.40
N ALA A 548 -13.88 18.53 -2.40
CA ALA A 548 -13.33 17.17 -2.21
C ALA A 548 -12.51 16.62 -3.40
N LYS A 549 -11.98 17.51 -4.26
CA LYS A 549 -11.02 17.15 -5.31
C LYS A 549 -9.63 16.87 -4.74
N TRP A 550 -8.81 16.17 -5.53
CA TRP A 550 -7.52 15.66 -5.08
C TRP A 550 -6.36 16.57 -5.47
N GLU A 551 -5.36 16.67 -4.61
CA GLU A 551 -4.10 17.38 -4.86
C GLU A 551 -2.91 16.49 -4.48
N ASN A 552 -1.71 16.77 -5.02
CA ASN A 552 -0.47 16.12 -4.59
C ASN A 552 0.42 17.07 -3.79
N LEU A 553 1.04 16.57 -2.72
CA LEU A 553 1.85 17.31 -1.74
C LEU A 553 3.09 16.50 -1.33
N GLU A 554 4.06 17.17 -0.69
CA GLU A 554 5.20 16.49 -0.03
C GLU A 554 4.68 15.53 1.06
N CYS A 555 5.12 14.26 1.06
CA CYS A 555 4.59 13.21 1.95
C CYS A 555 4.73 13.50 3.46
N ASP A 556 5.65 14.40 3.80
CA ASP A 556 6.04 14.74 5.19
C ASP A 556 5.15 15.86 5.78
N LYS A 557 4.17 16.38 5.01
CA LYS A 557 3.15 17.29 5.57
C LYS A 557 2.38 16.58 6.68
N LYS A 558 2.28 17.26 7.82
CA LYS A 558 1.47 16.80 8.95
C LYS A 558 0.02 17.23 8.76
N LEU A 559 -0.85 16.28 8.42
CA LEU A 559 -2.26 16.47 8.10
C LEU A 559 -3.14 15.45 8.83
N GLY A 560 -4.45 15.68 8.80
CA GLY A 560 -5.43 14.65 9.08
C GLY A 560 -5.48 13.61 7.96
N TYR A 561 -6.17 12.49 8.18
CA TYR A 561 -6.19 11.37 7.24
C TYR A 561 -7.50 10.59 7.26
N ILE A 562 -7.75 9.78 6.22
CA ILE A 562 -8.93 8.92 6.13
C ILE A 562 -8.51 7.47 5.96
N CYS A 563 -8.98 6.58 6.85
CA CYS A 563 -8.84 5.13 6.67
C CYS A 563 -10.09 4.52 6.03
N LYS A 564 -9.90 3.50 5.20
CA LYS A 564 -10.95 2.66 4.57
C LYS A 564 -10.79 1.22 5.04
N LYS A 565 -11.90 0.62 5.50
CA LYS A 565 -11.99 -0.76 6.00
C LYS A 565 -13.25 -1.43 5.46
N GLY A 566 -13.15 -2.70 5.10
CA GLY A 566 -14.28 -3.46 4.53
C GLY A 566 -13.78 -4.61 3.67
N ASN A 567 -14.69 -5.38 3.09
CA ASN A 567 -14.36 -6.51 2.24
C ASN A 567 -13.80 -6.04 0.89
N ALA A 568 -12.49 -5.81 0.85
CA ALA A 568 -11.71 -5.61 -0.38
C ALA A 568 -11.58 -6.90 -1.23
N THR A 569 -12.52 -7.84 -1.09
CA THR A 569 -12.71 -8.97 -1.99
C THR A 569 -13.32 -8.47 -3.31
N LEU A 570 -12.53 -7.74 -4.09
CA LEU A 570 -12.76 -7.52 -5.52
C LEU A 570 -12.61 -8.86 -6.27
N ASN A 571 -13.58 -9.74 -6.05
CA ASN A 571 -13.65 -11.14 -6.45
C ASN A 571 -12.37 -11.95 -6.18
N ASN A 572 -12.46 -12.90 -5.23
CA ASN A 572 -11.53 -14.01 -5.17
C ASN A 572 -11.62 -14.83 -6.47
N PHE A 573 -10.78 -14.49 -7.46
CA PHE A 573 -10.46 -15.33 -8.62
C PHE A 573 -9.64 -16.56 -8.20
N ILE A 574 -10.01 -17.19 -7.09
CA ILE A 574 -9.49 -18.48 -6.65
C ILE A 574 -10.00 -19.51 -7.67
N ILE A 575 -9.14 -19.87 -8.61
CA ILE A 575 -9.40 -20.92 -9.58
C ILE A 575 -9.64 -22.22 -8.81
N PRO A 576 -10.82 -22.85 -8.91
CA PRO A 576 -11.01 -24.21 -8.41
C PRO A 576 -10.01 -25.11 -9.14
N SER A 577 -9.27 -25.94 -8.40
CA SER A 577 -8.08 -26.68 -8.87
C SER A 577 -8.33 -27.76 -9.95
N GLY A 578 -9.45 -27.69 -10.66
CA GLY A 578 -9.82 -28.48 -11.83
C GLY A 578 -10.10 -27.66 -13.10
N SER A 579 -9.83 -26.34 -13.14
CA SER A 579 -9.95 -25.55 -14.38
C SER A 579 -8.69 -25.55 -15.27
N ASP A 580 -7.65 -26.29 -14.90
CA ASP A 580 -6.45 -26.57 -15.72
C ASP A 580 -6.78 -27.51 -16.93
N ILE A 581 -8.03 -27.52 -17.42
CA ILE A 581 -8.47 -28.25 -18.62
C ILE A 581 -7.93 -27.53 -19.86
N PRO A 582 -7.13 -28.18 -20.73
CA PRO A 582 -6.69 -27.55 -21.98
C PRO A 582 -7.89 -27.23 -22.88
N ALA A 583 -8.05 -25.98 -23.28
CA ALA A 583 -9.07 -25.55 -24.22
C ALA A 583 -8.43 -25.14 -25.56
N ASP A 584 -9.02 -25.57 -26.68
CA ASP A 584 -8.43 -25.29 -28.01
C ASP A 584 -8.68 -23.82 -28.39
N CYS A 585 -7.58 -23.05 -28.48
CA CYS A 585 -7.57 -21.70 -29.03
C CYS A 585 -7.49 -21.71 -30.57
N PRO A 586 -8.00 -20.68 -31.27
CA PRO A 586 -7.84 -20.57 -32.72
C PRO A 586 -6.38 -20.36 -33.14
N GLU A 587 -6.07 -20.56 -34.42
CA GLU A 587 -4.69 -20.46 -34.93
C GLU A 587 -4.04 -19.09 -34.66
N GLY A 588 -2.82 -19.12 -34.12
CA GLY A 588 -2.06 -17.94 -33.72
C GLY A 588 -2.63 -17.20 -32.50
N TRP A 589 -3.45 -17.84 -31.67
CA TRP A 589 -3.84 -17.36 -30.34
C TRP A 589 -3.15 -18.23 -29.27
N VAL A 590 -2.79 -17.63 -28.13
CA VAL A 590 -2.13 -18.31 -26.99
C VAL A 590 -3.12 -18.49 -25.84
N PHE A 591 -3.22 -19.71 -25.29
CA PHE A 591 -4.08 -20.00 -24.14
C PHE A 591 -3.45 -19.55 -22.82
N TYR A 592 -4.24 -18.90 -21.96
CA TYR A 592 -3.94 -18.67 -20.55
C TYR A 592 -5.24 -18.53 -19.76
N VAL A 593 -5.43 -19.35 -18.72
CA VAL A 593 -6.51 -19.25 -17.71
C VAL A 593 -7.92 -19.03 -18.32
N ASP A 594 -8.46 -20.07 -18.96
CA ASP A 594 -9.77 -20.07 -19.66
C ASP A 594 -9.95 -18.95 -20.72
N GLN A 595 -8.87 -18.30 -21.15
CA GLN A 595 -8.88 -17.28 -22.19
C GLN A 595 -7.81 -17.56 -23.25
N CYS A 596 -7.99 -16.97 -24.42
CA CYS A 596 -7.04 -16.96 -25.52
C CYS A 596 -6.66 -15.51 -25.85
N TYR A 597 -5.36 -15.25 -26.06
CA TYR A 597 -4.83 -13.90 -26.31
C TYR A 597 -4.06 -13.85 -27.64
N LYS A 598 -3.97 -12.65 -28.24
CA LYS A 598 -3.25 -12.44 -29.51
C LYS A 598 -2.77 -11.00 -29.66
N ILE A 599 -1.47 -10.82 -29.87
CA ILE A 599 -0.88 -9.52 -30.26
C ILE A 599 -1.01 -9.34 -31.78
N ARG A 600 -1.54 -8.18 -32.19
CA ARG A 600 -1.55 -7.69 -33.57
C ARG A 600 -0.63 -6.47 -33.66
N ARG A 601 0.45 -6.59 -34.43
CA ARG A 601 1.43 -5.49 -34.68
C ARG A 601 1.11 -4.64 -35.92
N GLN A 602 -0.12 -4.71 -36.40
CA GLN A 602 -0.63 -3.77 -37.41
C GLN A 602 -1.18 -2.57 -36.64
N THR A 603 -0.70 -1.37 -36.97
CA THR A 603 -1.08 -0.14 -36.29
C THR A 603 -2.45 0.35 -36.76
N THR A 604 -3.35 0.69 -35.83
CA THR A 604 -4.68 1.30 -36.09
C THR A 604 -5.13 2.16 -34.91
N SER A 605 -6.18 2.97 -35.10
CA SER A 605 -6.92 3.64 -34.01
C SER A 605 -7.43 2.62 -32.96
N TRP A 606 -7.75 3.09 -31.76
CA TRP A 606 -8.31 2.24 -30.70
C TRP A 606 -9.68 1.66 -31.10
N GLN A 607 -10.54 2.47 -31.73
CA GLN A 607 -11.87 2.05 -32.16
C GLN A 607 -11.80 1.00 -33.29
N ASP A 608 -10.84 1.13 -34.21
CA ASP A 608 -10.58 0.10 -35.22
C ASP A 608 -9.97 -1.17 -34.61
N ALA A 609 -9.11 -1.05 -33.61
CA ALA A 609 -8.51 -2.17 -32.90
C ALA A 609 -9.57 -3.02 -32.16
N SER A 610 -10.44 -2.38 -31.36
CA SER A 610 -11.59 -3.05 -30.74
C SER A 610 -12.52 -3.65 -31.80
N SER A 611 -12.80 -2.93 -32.88
CA SER A 611 -13.60 -3.44 -34.00
C SER A 611 -12.96 -4.65 -34.70
N GLN A 612 -11.63 -4.79 -34.72
CA GLN A 612 -10.93 -5.96 -35.26
C GLN A 612 -10.97 -7.15 -34.30
N CYS A 613 -10.71 -6.95 -33.00
CA CYS A 613 -10.84 -8.01 -32.01
C CYS A 613 -12.27 -8.57 -31.94
N ARG A 614 -13.29 -7.70 -32.03
CA ARG A 614 -14.71 -8.07 -32.13
C ARG A 614 -15.03 -8.89 -33.38
N LYS A 615 -14.45 -8.55 -34.54
CA LYS A 615 -14.57 -9.35 -35.78
C LYS A 615 -13.91 -10.73 -35.65
N GLU A 616 -12.85 -10.89 -34.87
CA GLU A 616 -12.27 -12.20 -34.56
C GLU A 616 -13.05 -12.99 -33.48
N GLY A 617 -14.04 -12.38 -32.80
CA GLY A 617 -14.84 -13.02 -31.76
C GLY A 617 -14.24 -12.94 -30.36
N GLY A 618 -13.65 -11.79 -30.03
CA GLY A 618 -13.19 -11.37 -28.71
C GLY A 618 -13.41 -9.87 -28.50
N ASP A 619 -12.59 -9.24 -27.66
CA ASP A 619 -12.44 -7.78 -27.56
C ASP A 619 -10.96 -7.42 -27.38
N LEU A 620 -10.63 -6.15 -27.16
CA LEU A 620 -9.31 -5.77 -26.67
C LEU A 620 -9.05 -6.41 -25.28
N ALA A 621 -7.77 -6.63 -24.95
CA ALA A 621 -7.41 -7.31 -23.72
C ALA A 621 -7.75 -6.49 -22.48
N SER A 622 -8.61 -7.07 -21.63
CA SER A 622 -8.77 -6.73 -20.22
C SER A 622 -7.74 -7.47 -19.35
N ILE A 623 -7.32 -6.87 -18.24
CA ILE A 623 -6.28 -7.38 -17.33
C ILE A 623 -6.73 -7.20 -15.87
N HIS A 624 -6.80 -8.28 -15.09
CA HIS A 624 -7.49 -8.29 -13.79
C HIS A 624 -6.58 -8.45 -12.58
N ASN A 625 -5.29 -8.77 -12.79
CA ASN A 625 -4.38 -9.24 -11.76
C ASN A 625 -2.92 -9.24 -12.26
N VAL A 626 -1.97 -9.53 -11.36
CA VAL A 626 -0.53 -9.51 -11.66
C VAL A 626 -0.10 -10.72 -12.50
N GLU A 627 -0.79 -11.85 -12.41
CA GLU A 627 -0.43 -13.09 -13.10
C GLU A 627 -0.78 -13.08 -14.60
N GLU A 628 -1.95 -12.54 -14.96
CA GLU A 628 -2.39 -12.27 -16.34
C GLU A 628 -1.54 -11.17 -17.00
N TYR A 629 -1.26 -10.09 -16.25
CA TYR A 629 -0.29 -9.07 -16.66
C TYR A 629 1.08 -9.70 -16.96
N SER A 630 1.56 -10.55 -16.06
CA SER A 630 2.85 -11.22 -16.17
C SER A 630 2.90 -12.22 -17.34
N PHE A 631 1.79 -12.90 -17.64
CA PHE A 631 1.64 -13.75 -18.84
C PHE A 631 1.81 -12.92 -20.13
N ILE A 632 1.17 -11.75 -20.22
CA ILE A 632 1.24 -10.89 -21.43
C ILE A 632 2.69 -10.46 -21.72
N ILE A 633 3.42 -10.01 -20.69
CA ILE A 633 4.79 -9.51 -20.88
C ILE A 633 5.86 -10.60 -21.04
N SER A 634 5.56 -11.87 -20.73
CA SER A 634 6.52 -12.98 -20.79
C SER A 634 6.22 -14.02 -21.88
N LEU A 635 4.98 -14.52 -21.97
CA LEU A 635 4.61 -15.65 -22.82
C LEU A 635 3.90 -15.25 -24.11
N LEU A 636 3.16 -14.12 -24.12
CA LEU A 636 2.43 -13.68 -25.32
C LEU A 636 3.35 -13.12 -26.42
N GLY A 637 4.65 -12.95 -26.13
CA GLY A 637 5.65 -12.48 -27.08
C GLY A 637 5.68 -10.96 -27.25
N TYR A 638 5.39 -10.21 -26.18
CA TYR A 638 5.63 -8.77 -26.04
C TYR A 638 7.12 -8.41 -26.22
N LYS A 639 7.42 -7.15 -26.56
CA LYS A 639 8.79 -6.64 -26.76
C LYS A 639 8.96 -5.26 -26.12
N LEU A 640 10.21 -4.96 -25.76
CA LEU A 640 10.68 -3.64 -25.29
C LEU A 640 10.29 -2.44 -26.17
N SER A 641 9.95 -2.68 -27.43
CA SER A 641 9.63 -1.68 -28.46
C SER A 641 8.21 -1.81 -29.02
N ASP A 642 7.35 -2.61 -28.39
CA ASP A 642 5.94 -2.65 -28.74
C ASP A 642 5.19 -1.55 -27.98
N GLU A 643 4.26 -0.89 -28.65
CA GLU A 643 3.25 0.00 -28.05
C GLU A 643 1.89 -0.53 -28.52
N LEU A 644 1.06 -0.99 -27.58
CA LEU A 644 -0.10 -1.84 -27.86
C LEU A 644 -1.35 -1.38 -27.11
N TRP A 645 -2.42 -1.06 -27.82
CA TRP A 645 -3.74 -0.82 -27.25
C TRP A 645 -4.24 -2.01 -26.42
N ILE A 646 -4.78 -1.70 -25.25
CA ILE A 646 -5.57 -2.60 -24.38
C ILE A 646 -7.00 -2.05 -24.23
N GLY A 647 -7.89 -2.82 -23.60
CA GLY A 647 -9.31 -2.47 -23.54
C GLY A 647 -9.68 -1.33 -22.59
N LEU A 648 -8.73 -0.74 -21.86
CA LEU A 648 -9.00 0.26 -20.83
C LEU A 648 -9.22 1.64 -21.49
N ASN A 649 -10.33 2.29 -21.15
CA ASN A 649 -10.77 3.56 -21.72
C ASN A 649 -11.77 4.26 -20.78
N ASP A 650 -11.87 5.59 -20.80
CA ASP A 650 -12.90 6.36 -20.06
C ASP A 650 -13.93 7.06 -20.98
N LEU A 651 -13.94 6.72 -22.29
CA LEU A 651 -14.84 7.22 -23.34
C LEU A 651 -16.35 7.22 -23.00
N LYS A 652 -16.78 6.44 -22.00
CA LYS A 652 -18.17 6.33 -21.54
C LYS A 652 -18.50 7.27 -20.39
N ILE A 653 -17.55 7.53 -19.49
CA ILE A 653 -17.64 8.43 -18.34
C ILE A 653 -16.24 9.00 -18.11
N GLN A 654 -16.01 10.25 -18.51
CA GLN A 654 -14.70 10.90 -18.36
C GLN A 654 -14.18 10.78 -16.92
N MET A 655 -12.87 10.54 -16.79
CA MET A 655 -12.14 10.30 -15.54
C MET A 655 -12.48 8.96 -14.85
N PHE A 656 -13.25 8.06 -15.48
CA PHE A 656 -13.60 6.75 -14.94
C PHE A 656 -13.32 5.64 -15.97
N PHE A 657 -12.17 5.00 -15.84
CA PHE A 657 -11.70 3.97 -16.76
C PHE A 657 -12.45 2.64 -16.57
N GLU A 658 -13.01 2.12 -17.67
CA GLU A 658 -13.71 0.83 -17.79
C GLU A 658 -13.02 -0.07 -18.83
N TRP A 659 -13.20 -1.40 -18.75
CA TRP A 659 -12.75 -2.32 -19.79
C TRP A 659 -13.77 -2.40 -20.95
N SER A 660 -13.29 -2.44 -22.19
CA SER A 660 -14.13 -2.48 -23.41
C SER A 660 -14.99 -3.74 -23.56
N ASP A 661 -14.68 -4.81 -22.83
CA ASP A 661 -15.46 -6.05 -22.76
C ASP A 661 -16.53 -6.05 -21.63
N GLY A 662 -16.63 -4.95 -20.85
CA GLY A 662 -17.56 -4.81 -19.73
C GLY A 662 -17.14 -5.54 -18.44
N SER A 663 -15.91 -6.05 -18.37
CA SER A 663 -15.38 -6.68 -17.16
C SER A 663 -14.95 -5.65 -16.09
N PRO A 664 -14.94 -6.00 -14.78
CA PRO A 664 -14.53 -5.08 -13.74
C PRO A 664 -13.02 -4.80 -13.78
N VAL A 665 -12.65 -3.52 -13.71
CA VAL A 665 -11.25 -3.10 -13.55
C VAL A 665 -10.84 -3.31 -12.09
N THR A 666 -10.14 -4.43 -11.85
CA THR A 666 -9.65 -4.89 -10.55
C THR A 666 -8.14 -4.65 -10.33
N TYR A 667 -7.39 -4.37 -11.40
CA TYR A 667 -5.94 -4.17 -11.39
C TYR A 667 -5.55 -3.02 -12.32
N THR A 668 -4.50 -2.28 -11.96
CA THR A 668 -3.92 -1.18 -12.74
C THR A 668 -2.42 -1.11 -12.50
N LYS A 669 -1.58 -1.00 -13.54
CA LYS A 669 -0.14 -0.74 -13.39
C LYS A 669 0.35 0.32 -14.39
N TRP A 670 0.08 1.56 -14.03
CA TRP A 670 0.44 2.75 -14.82
C TRP A 670 1.95 2.95 -14.94
N LEU A 671 2.38 3.58 -16.03
CA LEU A 671 3.74 4.03 -16.31
C LEU A 671 4.02 5.30 -15.50
N ARG A 672 5.29 5.54 -15.14
CA ARG A 672 5.69 6.72 -14.35
C ARG A 672 5.19 8.03 -14.96
N GLY A 673 4.45 8.80 -14.17
CA GLY A 673 3.82 10.06 -14.55
C GLY A 673 2.36 9.92 -14.97
N GLN A 674 1.95 8.74 -15.44
CA GLN A 674 0.59 8.48 -15.94
C GLN A 674 -0.38 8.11 -14.79
N PRO A 675 -1.69 8.29 -15.00
CA PRO A 675 -2.34 8.97 -16.13
C PRO A 675 -2.15 10.50 -16.16
N THR A 676 -2.10 11.08 -17.36
CA THR A 676 -1.87 12.51 -17.67
C THR A 676 -3.06 13.21 -18.33
N HIS A 677 -4.28 13.08 -17.77
CA HIS A 677 -5.44 13.94 -18.11
C HIS A 677 -5.18 15.44 -17.83
N THR A 678 -4.37 16.04 -18.69
CA THR A 678 -3.98 17.45 -18.66
C THR A 678 -4.92 18.23 -19.56
N ASN A 679 -5.61 19.22 -18.97
CA ASN A 679 -6.68 19.98 -19.62
C ASN A 679 -6.32 20.40 -21.07
N ASN A 680 -7.21 20.05 -22.01
CA ASN A 680 -7.13 20.22 -23.48
C ASN A 680 -6.57 19.04 -24.30
N ARG A 681 -6.57 17.81 -23.79
CA ARG A 681 -6.44 16.59 -24.61
C ARG A 681 -7.39 15.49 -24.16
N GLU A 682 -7.98 14.79 -25.13
CA GLU A 682 -8.84 13.61 -24.97
C GLU A 682 -7.96 12.35 -24.98
N GLU A 683 -7.10 12.22 -23.96
CA GLU A 683 -6.19 11.07 -23.75
C GLU A 683 -6.98 9.89 -23.12
N ASP A 684 -8.02 9.45 -23.81
CA ASP A 684 -9.11 8.64 -23.22
C ASP A 684 -8.97 7.11 -23.45
N CYS A 685 -7.86 6.68 -24.06
CA CYS A 685 -7.58 5.28 -24.43
C CYS A 685 -6.19 4.84 -23.95
N VAL A 686 -6.01 3.57 -23.59
CA VAL A 686 -4.79 3.12 -22.90
C VAL A 686 -3.95 2.12 -23.71
N VAL A 687 -2.64 2.35 -23.79
CA VAL A 687 -1.62 1.43 -24.31
C VAL A 687 -0.80 0.77 -23.20
N MET A 688 -0.36 -0.47 -23.42
CA MET A 688 0.83 -1.02 -22.78
C MET A 688 2.08 -0.59 -23.57
N LYS A 689 3.09 -0.04 -22.91
CA LYS A 689 4.36 0.34 -23.57
C LYS A 689 5.60 0.26 -22.68
N GLY A 690 6.76 0.46 -23.29
CA GLY A 690 8.06 0.51 -22.62
C GLY A 690 8.58 -0.85 -22.14
N LYS A 691 9.69 -0.84 -21.38
CA LYS A 691 10.37 -2.09 -20.97
C LYS A 691 9.47 -3.02 -20.16
N ASP A 692 8.63 -2.46 -19.29
CA ASP A 692 7.86 -3.19 -18.27
C ASP A 692 6.51 -3.71 -18.77
N GLY A 693 5.94 -3.09 -19.81
CA GLY A 693 4.53 -3.28 -20.19
C GLY A 693 3.56 -2.40 -19.41
N TYR A 694 4.05 -1.39 -18.69
CA TYR A 694 3.23 -0.45 -17.92
C TYR A 694 2.34 0.42 -18.82
N TRP A 695 1.24 0.90 -18.23
CA TRP A 695 0.12 1.46 -18.96
C TRP A 695 0.23 2.98 -19.10
N ALA A 696 -0.15 3.51 -20.26
CA ALA A 696 -0.29 4.95 -20.48
C ALA A 696 -1.58 5.24 -21.23
N ASP A 697 -2.29 6.24 -20.77
CA ASP A 697 -3.27 6.99 -21.53
C ASP A 697 -2.63 7.71 -22.73
N GLU A 698 -3.34 7.72 -23.85
CA GLU A 698 -2.97 8.30 -25.14
C GLU A 698 -4.25 8.71 -25.91
N PRO A 699 -4.16 9.64 -26.88
CA PRO A 699 -5.30 10.00 -27.73
C PRO A 699 -5.77 8.80 -28.58
N CYS A 700 -7.07 8.48 -28.53
CA CYS A 700 -7.64 7.27 -29.14
C CYS A 700 -7.47 7.16 -30.68
N ASP A 701 -7.21 8.28 -31.36
CA ASP A 701 -7.00 8.36 -32.81
C ASP A 701 -5.57 8.00 -33.25
N MET A 702 -4.65 7.82 -32.30
CA MET A 702 -3.27 7.38 -32.56
C MET A 702 -3.21 5.95 -33.12
N GLU A 703 -2.24 5.69 -34.01
CA GLU A 703 -2.07 4.37 -34.63
C GLU A 703 -1.07 3.49 -33.88
N TYR A 704 -1.56 2.58 -33.02
CA TYR A 704 -0.75 1.60 -32.30
C TYR A 704 -1.14 0.16 -32.65
N GLY A 705 -0.26 -0.79 -32.34
CA GLY A 705 -0.64 -2.21 -32.35
C GLY A 705 -1.68 -2.49 -31.26
N TYR A 706 -2.15 -3.72 -31.13
CA TYR A 706 -3.20 -4.04 -30.15
C TYR A 706 -3.15 -5.49 -29.67
N ILE A 707 -3.72 -5.73 -28.47
CA ILE A 707 -3.87 -7.07 -27.90
C ILE A 707 -5.34 -7.44 -27.86
N CYS A 708 -5.71 -8.56 -28.48
CA CYS A 708 -7.05 -9.12 -28.36
C CYS A 708 -7.11 -10.23 -27.30
N LYS A 709 -8.27 -10.36 -26.63
CA LYS A 709 -8.61 -11.41 -25.66
C LYS A 709 -9.97 -12.03 -26.03
N ARG A 710 -10.13 -13.34 -25.83
CA ARG A 710 -11.39 -14.06 -26.08
C ARG A 710 -11.52 -15.32 -25.22
N LYS A 711 -12.74 -15.83 -25.08
CA LYS A 711 -12.97 -17.20 -24.59
C LYS A 711 -12.54 -18.25 -25.64
N PRO A 712 -12.05 -19.44 -25.22
CA PRO A 712 -11.67 -20.54 -26.10
C PRO A 712 -12.87 -21.12 -26.85
N LEU A 713 -12.61 -21.91 -27.90
CA LEU A 713 -13.67 -22.37 -28.80
C LEU A 713 -14.53 -23.48 -28.17
N LYS A 714 -13.87 -24.46 -27.51
CA LYS A 714 -14.47 -25.53 -26.67
C LYS A 714 -13.42 -26.02 -25.67
N GLN A 715 -13.87 -26.66 -24.58
CA GLN A 715 -13.01 -27.59 -23.84
C GLN A 715 -12.50 -28.67 -24.81
N ALA A 716 -11.19 -28.89 -24.87
CA ALA A 716 -10.64 -29.98 -25.65
C ALA A 716 -10.67 -31.28 -24.81
N PRO A 717 -10.74 -32.46 -25.44
CA PRO A 717 -10.29 -33.67 -24.77
C PRO A 717 -8.82 -33.50 -24.37
N GLU A 718 -8.42 -34.05 -23.22
CA GLU A 718 -7.09 -33.91 -22.62
C GLU A 718 -5.98 -34.31 -23.61
N LYS A 719 -5.44 -33.30 -24.34
CA LYS A 719 -4.23 -33.45 -25.14
C LYS A 719 -3.05 -33.38 -24.19
N ASP A 720 -2.18 -34.38 -24.25
CA ASP A 720 -0.82 -34.28 -23.73
C ASP A 720 -0.02 -33.26 -24.54
N ILE A 721 -0.17 -31.98 -24.19
CA ILE A 721 0.65 -30.88 -24.71
C ILE A 721 2.05 -31.03 -24.11
N ILE A 722 2.87 -31.83 -24.79
CA ILE A 722 4.31 -31.93 -24.55
C ILE A 722 4.93 -30.74 -25.29
N ASP A 723 5.30 -29.70 -24.55
CA ASP A 723 6.02 -28.54 -25.10
C ASP A 723 7.34 -29.01 -25.75
N GLU A 724 7.69 -28.47 -26.93
CA GLU A 724 8.82 -28.96 -27.73
C GLU A 724 10.15 -28.88 -26.96
N GLY A 725 10.84 -30.01 -26.80
CA GLY A 725 12.07 -30.12 -26.02
C GLY A 725 11.87 -30.25 -24.51
N CYS A 726 10.65 -30.47 -24.03
CA CYS A 726 10.35 -30.74 -22.62
C CYS A 726 9.64 -32.09 -22.44
N SER A 727 9.64 -32.62 -21.22
CA SER A 727 8.90 -33.85 -20.87
C SER A 727 7.44 -33.55 -20.49
N LYS A 728 6.53 -34.54 -20.57
CA LYS A 728 5.13 -34.38 -20.13
C LYS A 728 5.06 -33.79 -18.70
N GLY A 729 4.23 -32.77 -18.52
CA GLY A 729 4.07 -32.05 -17.24
C GLY A 729 5.09 -30.93 -16.97
N TRP A 730 6.01 -30.68 -17.90
CA TRP A 730 6.91 -29.52 -17.87
C TRP A 730 6.43 -28.44 -18.84
N LYS A 731 6.60 -27.17 -18.46
CA LYS A 731 6.33 -26.01 -19.31
C LYS A 731 7.61 -25.35 -19.80
N ARG A 732 7.67 -25.06 -21.11
CA ARG A 732 8.83 -24.42 -21.73
C ARG A 732 8.74 -22.91 -21.61
N TYR A 733 9.85 -22.29 -21.23
CA TYR A 733 10.09 -20.86 -21.36
C TYR A 733 11.52 -20.64 -21.84
N ASP A 734 11.66 -20.01 -23.01
CA ASP A 734 12.91 -19.82 -23.74
C ASP A 734 13.74 -21.11 -23.93
N LEU A 735 14.92 -21.20 -23.31
CA LEU A 735 15.85 -22.33 -23.38
C LEU A 735 15.61 -23.41 -22.29
N TYR A 736 14.61 -23.21 -21.43
CA TYR A 736 14.42 -23.98 -20.20
C TYR A 736 13.02 -24.62 -20.10
N CYS A 737 12.96 -25.74 -19.38
CA CYS A 737 11.74 -26.43 -18.96
C CYS A 737 11.56 -26.25 -17.44
N TYR A 738 10.33 -25.98 -17.03
CA TYR A 738 9.94 -25.74 -15.63
C TYR A 738 8.81 -26.68 -15.20
N MET A 739 8.77 -27.09 -13.93
CA MET A 739 7.72 -27.97 -13.41
C MET A 739 7.43 -27.67 -11.93
N ILE A 740 6.15 -27.61 -11.58
CA ILE A 740 5.70 -27.43 -10.19
C ILE A 740 5.47 -28.81 -9.57
N GLY A 741 6.24 -29.12 -8.53
CA GLY A 741 6.10 -30.33 -7.73
C GLY A 741 4.79 -30.35 -6.95
N ASN A 742 3.97 -31.37 -7.18
CA ASN A 742 2.62 -31.49 -6.62
C ASN A 742 2.57 -31.84 -5.11
N THR A 743 3.68 -32.24 -4.48
CA THR A 743 3.72 -32.63 -3.06
C THR A 743 4.28 -31.54 -2.15
N PHE A 744 3.62 -31.26 -1.03
CA PHE A 744 4.13 -30.39 0.03
C PHE A 744 5.33 -31.01 0.77
N VAL A 745 6.51 -30.39 0.68
CA VAL A 745 7.78 -30.90 1.21
C VAL A 745 8.64 -29.77 1.79
N SER A 746 9.65 -30.13 2.60
CA SER A 746 10.65 -29.15 3.08
C SER A 746 11.63 -28.77 1.95
N PHE A 747 12.36 -27.66 2.12
CA PHE A 747 13.27 -27.14 1.09
C PHE A 747 14.30 -28.20 0.63
N ALA A 748 14.94 -28.90 1.56
CA ALA A 748 15.92 -29.95 1.24
C ALA A 748 15.29 -31.15 0.50
N GLN A 749 14.03 -31.46 0.77
CA GLN A 749 13.28 -32.49 0.04
C GLN A 749 12.84 -32.02 -1.35
N ALA A 750 12.61 -30.72 -1.53
CA ALA A 750 12.31 -30.12 -2.83
C ALA A 750 13.53 -30.14 -3.76
N ASP A 751 14.71 -29.75 -3.25
CA ASP A 751 15.99 -29.77 -3.97
C ASP A 751 16.39 -31.18 -4.40
N GLN A 752 16.23 -32.17 -3.49
CA GLN A 752 16.36 -33.59 -3.83
C GLN A 752 15.41 -34.00 -4.97
N LYS A 753 14.11 -33.65 -4.88
CA LYS A 753 13.12 -34.04 -5.89
C LYS A 753 13.34 -33.40 -7.26
N CYS A 754 13.84 -32.16 -7.34
CA CYS A 754 14.27 -31.60 -8.62
C CYS A 754 15.47 -32.36 -9.17
N THR A 755 16.47 -32.64 -8.33
CA THR A 755 17.69 -33.39 -8.71
C THR A 755 17.36 -34.79 -9.24
N GLU A 756 16.43 -35.51 -8.60
CA GLU A 756 15.90 -36.81 -9.05
C GLU A 756 15.24 -36.77 -10.44
N ASN A 757 14.78 -35.59 -10.88
CA ASN A 757 14.19 -35.36 -12.20
C ASN A 757 15.17 -34.72 -13.21
N GLY A 758 16.47 -34.66 -12.90
CA GLY A 758 17.49 -34.06 -13.77
C GLY A 758 17.40 -32.53 -13.84
N ALA A 759 16.94 -31.88 -12.78
CA ALA A 759 16.73 -30.44 -12.69
C ALA A 759 17.30 -29.86 -11.39
N ALA A 760 17.48 -28.54 -11.33
CA ALA A 760 17.68 -27.84 -10.05
C ALA A 760 16.35 -27.29 -9.54
N LEU A 761 16.29 -26.83 -8.28
CA LEU A 761 15.28 -25.84 -7.92
C LEU A 761 15.44 -24.61 -8.81
N ALA A 762 14.32 -23.97 -9.16
CA ALA A 762 14.31 -22.86 -10.09
C ALA A 762 15.09 -21.66 -9.54
N TYR A 763 16.02 -21.16 -10.35
CA TYR A 763 16.82 -19.98 -10.08
C TYR A 763 16.48 -18.91 -11.12
N VAL A 764 16.18 -17.70 -10.64
CA VAL A 764 15.63 -16.63 -11.48
C VAL A 764 16.74 -15.73 -12.00
N GLU A 765 16.91 -15.69 -13.31
CA GLU A 765 17.96 -14.91 -13.98
C GLU A 765 17.52 -13.47 -14.22
N ASN A 766 16.24 -13.24 -14.54
CA ASN A 766 15.73 -11.93 -14.91
C ASN A 766 14.22 -11.78 -14.67
N ARG A 767 13.74 -10.53 -14.77
CA ARG A 767 12.35 -10.11 -14.57
C ARG A 767 11.31 -10.75 -15.51
N TYR A 768 11.67 -11.15 -16.73
CA TYR A 768 10.74 -11.81 -17.65
C TYR A 768 10.58 -13.29 -17.32
N GLU A 769 11.66 -13.93 -16.85
CA GLU A 769 11.55 -15.22 -16.17
C GLU A 769 10.69 -15.09 -14.91
N GLN A 770 10.90 -14.08 -14.06
CA GLN A 770 10.03 -13.85 -12.90
C GLN A 770 8.56 -13.69 -13.31
N ALA A 771 8.25 -12.89 -14.32
CA ALA A 771 6.89 -12.74 -14.83
C ALA A 771 6.32 -14.08 -15.34
N PHE A 772 7.09 -14.84 -16.11
CA PHE A 772 6.68 -16.19 -16.51
C PHE A 772 6.37 -17.07 -15.29
N LEU A 773 7.23 -17.07 -14.27
CA LEU A 773 7.03 -17.86 -13.04
C LEU A 773 5.83 -17.39 -12.22
N THR A 774 5.60 -16.08 -12.09
CA THR A 774 4.38 -15.50 -11.52
C THR A 774 3.14 -16.02 -12.24
N SER A 775 3.14 -15.99 -13.58
CA SER A 775 2.02 -16.48 -14.39
C SER A 775 1.80 -18.00 -14.30
N LEU A 776 2.88 -18.77 -14.09
CA LEU A 776 2.89 -20.24 -13.98
C LEU A 776 2.40 -20.74 -12.61
N VAL A 777 2.70 -19.99 -11.54
CA VAL A 777 2.12 -20.29 -10.21
C VAL A 777 0.65 -19.91 -10.16
N GLY A 778 0.28 -18.73 -10.67
CA GLY A 778 -1.12 -18.32 -10.83
C GLY A 778 -1.95 -18.36 -9.55
N PHE A 779 -3.27 -18.50 -9.72
CA PHE A 779 -4.30 -18.56 -8.67
C PHE A 779 -4.33 -19.87 -7.89
N ARG A 780 -3.17 -20.45 -7.60
CA ARG A 780 -3.06 -21.63 -6.76
C ARG A 780 -3.39 -21.27 -5.31
N HIS A 781 -4.23 -22.10 -4.70
CA HIS A 781 -4.59 -22.03 -3.27
C HIS A 781 -3.38 -22.20 -2.33
N GLU A 782 -2.23 -22.64 -2.85
CA GLU A 782 -1.01 -22.79 -2.07
C GLU A 782 -0.31 -21.43 -1.91
N PRO A 783 -0.16 -20.89 -0.67
CA PRO A 783 0.37 -19.54 -0.46
C PRO A 783 1.87 -19.40 -0.79
N TYR A 784 2.59 -20.52 -0.92
CA TYR A 784 4.04 -20.56 -1.05
C TYR A 784 4.51 -21.68 -1.97
N ILE A 785 5.48 -21.37 -2.83
CA ILE A 785 6.20 -22.32 -3.70
C ILE A 785 7.70 -22.09 -3.57
N TRP A 786 8.46 -23.11 -3.16
CA TRP A 786 9.91 -23.06 -3.03
C TRP A 786 10.60 -22.76 -4.37
N ILE A 787 11.50 -21.78 -4.35
CA ILE A 787 12.51 -21.51 -5.40
C ILE A 787 13.90 -21.83 -4.85
N GLY A 788 14.93 -21.87 -5.68
CA GLY A 788 16.26 -22.38 -5.29
C GLY A 788 17.11 -21.50 -4.37
N LEU A 789 16.61 -20.35 -3.91
CA LEU A 789 17.40 -19.37 -3.14
C LEU A 789 17.35 -19.70 -1.65
N SER A 790 18.51 -19.79 -0.99
CA SER A 790 18.58 -20.04 0.45
C SER A 790 19.86 -19.53 1.11
N ALA A 791 19.79 -19.30 2.42
CA ALA A 791 20.92 -18.94 3.27
C ALA A 791 21.37 -20.10 4.19
N ILE A 792 21.23 -21.35 3.72
CA ILE A 792 21.64 -22.56 4.47
C ILE A 792 23.16 -22.75 4.45
N GLN A 793 23.78 -22.63 3.27
CA GLN A 793 25.16 -23.04 3.03
C GLN A 793 26.17 -22.18 3.80
N GLU A 794 25.90 -20.88 3.88
CA GLU A 794 26.62 -19.89 4.68
C GLU A 794 25.60 -19.06 5.44
N LYS A 795 25.73 -18.95 6.77
CA LYS A 795 24.75 -18.24 7.60
C LYS A 795 24.74 -16.75 7.27
N GLY A 796 23.66 -16.33 6.61
CA GLY A 796 23.39 -14.94 6.22
C GLY A 796 23.41 -14.74 4.71
N THR A 797 24.21 -15.51 3.97
CA THR A 797 24.41 -15.27 2.54
C THR A 797 23.47 -16.10 1.68
N PHE A 798 22.62 -15.43 0.90
CA PHE A 798 21.77 -16.12 -0.06
C PHE A 798 22.57 -16.64 -1.27
N ARG A 799 22.33 -17.91 -1.64
CA ARG A 799 22.87 -18.59 -2.83
C ARG A 799 21.76 -19.41 -3.50
N TRP A 800 21.78 -19.52 -4.83
CA TRP A 800 20.94 -20.48 -5.55
C TRP A 800 21.53 -21.90 -5.40
N THR A 801 20.72 -22.94 -5.17
CA THR A 801 21.21 -24.33 -5.07
C THR A 801 21.85 -24.84 -6.36
N SER A 802 21.48 -24.25 -7.51
CA SER A 802 22.11 -24.46 -8.82
C SER A 802 23.55 -23.92 -8.95
N GLY A 803 24.04 -23.16 -7.97
CA GLY A 803 25.36 -22.52 -8.01
C GLY A 803 25.48 -21.33 -8.96
N GLN A 804 24.36 -20.86 -9.54
CA GLN A 804 24.33 -19.71 -10.44
C GLN A 804 24.43 -18.38 -9.66
N PRO A 805 24.93 -17.29 -10.29
CA PRO A 805 24.97 -15.97 -9.66
C PRO A 805 23.56 -15.38 -9.51
N ILE A 806 23.36 -14.56 -8.47
CA ILE A 806 22.12 -13.77 -8.32
C ILE A 806 22.21 -12.56 -9.25
N GLN A 807 21.36 -12.53 -10.29
CA GLN A 807 21.27 -11.42 -11.25
C GLN A 807 20.00 -10.59 -11.09
N PHE A 808 19.02 -11.09 -10.33
CA PHE A 808 17.70 -10.48 -10.12
C PHE A 808 17.16 -10.84 -8.73
N THR A 809 16.38 -9.95 -8.11
CA THR A 809 15.71 -10.18 -6.82
C THR A 809 14.34 -9.50 -6.77
N HIS A 810 13.37 -10.13 -6.09
CA HIS A 810 11.97 -9.65 -6.06
C HIS A 810 11.35 -9.83 -4.66
N TRP A 811 11.97 -9.20 -3.65
CA TRP A 811 11.60 -9.36 -2.23
C TRP A 811 10.24 -8.72 -1.90
N ASN A 812 9.45 -9.43 -1.08
CA ASN A 812 8.24 -8.91 -0.47
C ASN A 812 8.55 -7.81 0.57
N SER A 813 7.52 -7.13 1.07
CA SER A 813 7.66 -6.18 2.18
C SER A 813 8.32 -6.83 3.41
N GLU A 814 9.21 -6.10 4.08
CA GLU A 814 10.04 -6.55 5.22
C GLU A 814 11.03 -7.73 4.94
N MET A 815 11.10 -8.22 3.68
CA MET A 815 12.02 -9.30 3.27
C MET A 815 13.32 -8.75 2.63
N PRO A 816 14.46 -9.47 2.70
CA PRO A 816 14.66 -10.78 3.32
C PRO A 816 14.70 -10.77 4.87
N GLY A 817 14.79 -9.59 5.48
CA GLY A 817 14.82 -9.42 6.93
C GLY A 817 16.08 -9.99 7.61
N ARG A 818 16.09 -9.98 8.95
CA ARG A 818 17.28 -10.34 9.76
C ARG A 818 17.48 -11.84 9.98
N LYS A 819 16.60 -12.72 9.48
CA LYS A 819 16.58 -14.16 9.81
C LYS A 819 16.99 -15.02 8.61
N PRO A 820 18.06 -15.84 8.71
CA PRO A 820 18.45 -16.73 7.62
C PRO A 820 17.42 -17.84 7.44
N GLY A 821 17.11 -18.16 6.19
CA GLY A 821 16.10 -19.16 5.85
C GLY A 821 16.17 -19.61 4.39
N CYS A 822 15.05 -20.09 3.91
CA CYS A 822 14.83 -20.57 2.54
C CYS A 822 13.78 -19.70 1.87
N VAL A 823 13.94 -19.42 0.57
CA VAL A 823 13.05 -18.48 -0.12
C VAL A 823 11.92 -19.21 -0.83
N ALA A 824 10.68 -18.77 -0.56
CA ALA A 824 9.51 -19.18 -1.31
C ALA A 824 8.92 -17.98 -2.04
N MET A 825 8.40 -18.22 -3.24
CA MET A 825 7.61 -17.27 -3.99
C MET A 825 6.15 -17.36 -3.52
N THR A 826 5.51 -16.22 -3.29
CA THR A 826 4.10 -16.10 -2.89
C THR A 826 3.15 -16.21 -4.08
N THR A 827 1.84 -16.36 -3.80
CA THR A 827 0.75 -16.48 -4.78
C THR A 827 -0.41 -15.53 -4.45
N GLY A 828 -1.38 -15.37 -5.37
CA GLY A 828 -2.51 -14.46 -5.19
C GLY A 828 -2.09 -12.98 -5.25
N ILE A 829 -2.60 -12.14 -4.35
CA ILE A 829 -2.43 -10.67 -4.44
C ILE A 829 -0.97 -10.18 -4.36
N THR A 830 -0.03 -11.00 -3.88
CA THR A 830 1.41 -10.72 -3.87
C THR A 830 2.20 -11.56 -4.88
N ALA A 831 1.53 -12.29 -5.80
CA ALA A 831 2.12 -13.35 -6.59
C ALA A 831 3.43 -12.94 -7.27
N GLY A 832 4.46 -13.77 -7.05
CA GLY A 832 5.82 -13.50 -7.54
C GLY A 832 6.75 -12.83 -6.53
N LEU A 833 6.25 -12.19 -5.47
CA LEU A 833 7.10 -11.63 -4.41
C LEU A 833 7.70 -12.75 -3.52
N TRP A 834 8.91 -12.54 -3.03
CA TRP A 834 9.74 -13.54 -2.35
C TRP A 834 9.74 -13.35 -0.82
N ASP A 835 9.38 -14.42 -0.10
CA ASP A 835 9.38 -14.52 1.36
C ASP A 835 10.52 -15.43 1.86
N VAL A 836 11.14 -15.06 3.00
CA VAL A 836 12.13 -15.90 3.69
C VAL A 836 11.46 -16.73 4.78
N LEU A 837 11.31 -18.03 4.51
CA LEU A 837 10.65 -18.99 5.39
C LEU A 837 11.63 -19.90 6.13
N LYS A 838 11.15 -20.49 7.23
CA LYS A 838 11.85 -21.56 7.97
C LYS A 838 11.95 -22.79 7.06
N CYS A 839 13.15 -23.30 6.77
CA CYS A 839 13.38 -24.32 5.72
C CYS A 839 12.64 -25.66 5.93
N GLU A 840 12.17 -25.93 7.14
CA GLU A 840 11.33 -27.09 7.51
C GLU A 840 9.86 -26.93 7.11
N THR A 841 9.44 -25.73 6.68
CA THR A 841 8.09 -25.43 6.19
C THR A 841 7.74 -26.33 5.01
N ARG A 842 6.48 -26.77 4.91
CA ARG A 842 6.04 -27.67 3.84
C ARG A 842 5.30 -26.89 2.76
N ALA A 843 5.96 -26.68 1.63
CA ALA A 843 5.41 -25.99 0.47
C ALA A 843 5.51 -26.88 -0.78
N LYS A 844 4.81 -26.51 -1.86
CA LYS A 844 5.14 -27.01 -3.19
C LYS A 844 6.46 -26.37 -3.65
N PHE A 845 6.99 -26.80 -4.80
CA PHE A 845 8.30 -26.37 -5.25
C PHE A 845 8.37 -26.28 -6.77
N LEU A 846 9.29 -25.47 -7.28
CA LEU A 846 9.47 -25.24 -8.71
C LEU A 846 10.86 -25.73 -9.15
N CYS A 847 10.91 -26.60 -10.14
CA CYS A 847 12.16 -27.08 -10.75
C CYS A 847 12.45 -26.37 -12.07
N LYS A 848 13.74 -26.20 -12.43
CA LYS A 848 14.24 -25.65 -13.71
C LYS A 848 15.32 -26.56 -14.28
N ARG A 849 15.25 -26.85 -15.59
CA ARG A 849 16.29 -27.55 -16.37
C ARG A 849 16.36 -26.99 -17.79
N PHE A 850 17.44 -27.26 -18.53
CA PHE A 850 17.50 -26.95 -19.97
C PHE A 850 16.51 -27.80 -20.77
N ALA A 851 16.05 -27.27 -21.90
CA ALA A 851 15.28 -28.03 -22.88
C ALA A 851 16.17 -29.00 -23.67
N ASP A 852 15.61 -30.17 -23.98
CA ASP A 852 16.30 -31.28 -24.64
C ASP A 852 16.78 -30.86 -26.05
N GLY A 853 18.08 -31.00 -26.29
CA GLY A 853 18.74 -30.60 -27.55
C GLY A 853 19.28 -29.15 -27.58
N VAL A 854 19.04 -28.33 -26.55
CA VAL A 854 19.61 -26.98 -26.44
C VAL A 854 21.02 -27.03 -25.86
N THR A 855 22.00 -26.48 -26.58
CA THR A 855 23.33 -26.14 -26.06
C THR A 855 23.37 -24.67 -25.66
N PRO A 856 24.01 -24.27 -24.54
CA PRO A 856 24.21 -22.86 -24.20
C PRO A 856 24.89 -22.08 -25.34
N PRO A 857 24.52 -20.80 -25.57
CA PRO A 857 25.17 -19.99 -26.58
C PRO A 857 26.68 -19.85 -26.29
N PRO A 858 27.54 -19.84 -27.32
CA PRO A 858 28.98 -19.65 -27.13
C PRO A 858 29.25 -18.28 -26.50
N ILE A 859 30.22 -18.23 -25.59
CA ILE A 859 30.63 -17.01 -24.88
C ILE A 859 30.92 -15.90 -25.92
N PRO A 860 30.28 -14.73 -25.82
CA PRO A 860 30.39 -13.69 -26.84
C PRO A 860 31.83 -13.24 -27.05
N THR A 861 32.27 -13.23 -28.31
CA THR A 861 33.65 -12.95 -28.69
C THR A 861 34.06 -11.54 -28.25
N THR A 862 35.19 -11.45 -27.54
CA THR A 862 35.61 -10.21 -26.87
C THR A 862 36.02 -9.11 -27.84
N THR A 863 35.08 -8.19 -28.07
CA THR A 863 35.39 -6.81 -28.49
C THR A 863 36.31 -6.16 -27.44
N PRO A 864 37.26 -5.27 -27.81
CA PRO A 864 38.13 -4.62 -26.85
C PRO A 864 37.36 -3.99 -25.68
N ALA A 865 37.82 -4.23 -24.45
CA ALA A 865 37.10 -3.84 -23.25
C ALA A 865 36.87 -2.32 -23.21
N PRO A 866 35.60 -1.84 -23.14
CA PRO A 866 35.30 -0.42 -23.11
C PRO A 866 35.85 0.20 -21.82
N GLN A 867 36.40 1.41 -21.94
CA GLN A 867 36.98 2.14 -20.82
C GLN A 867 35.98 3.13 -20.22
N CYS A 868 36.28 3.59 -19.00
CA CYS A 868 35.53 4.65 -18.35
C CYS A 868 35.91 6.03 -18.89
N PRO A 869 34.99 7.01 -18.94
CA PRO A 869 35.31 8.40 -19.24
C PRO A 869 36.27 9.01 -18.22
N GLU A 870 36.96 10.09 -18.60
CA GLU A 870 37.91 10.78 -17.73
C GLU A 870 37.24 11.26 -16.42
N GLY A 871 37.92 11.05 -15.28
CA GLY A 871 37.40 11.38 -13.96
C GLY A 871 36.41 10.37 -13.35
N TRP A 872 36.10 9.27 -14.04
CA TRP A 872 35.30 8.16 -13.49
C TRP A 872 36.19 6.97 -13.10
N VAL A 873 35.87 6.32 -11.97
CA VAL A 873 36.58 5.12 -11.49
C VAL A 873 35.94 3.87 -12.07
N THR A 874 36.76 2.94 -12.56
CA THR A 874 36.30 1.65 -13.11
C THR A 874 35.98 0.65 -12.01
N SER A 875 34.86 -0.09 -12.14
CA SER A 875 34.72 -1.39 -11.47
C SER A 875 35.66 -2.41 -12.10
N GLU A 876 36.27 -3.28 -11.30
CA GLU A 876 36.99 -4.46 -11.79
C GLU A 876 36.05 -5.66 -12.00
N GLU A 877 34.89 -5.67 -11.34
CA GLU A 877 33.95 -6.81 -11.29
C GLU A 877 32.78 -6.65 -12.27
N ARG A 878 32.34 -5.41 -12.56
CA ARG A 878 31.21 -5.11 -13.46
C ARG A 878 31.64 -4.24 -14.65
N ASN A 879 30.77 -4.17 -15.67
CA ASN A 879 30.93 -3.26 -16.81
C ASN A 879 30.56 -1.79 -16.46
N MET A 880 30.89 -1.33 -15.25
CA MET A 880 30.41 -0.08 -14.65
C MET A 880 31.56 0.88 -14.31
N CYS A 881 31.23 2.17 -14.28
CA CYS A 881 32.08 3.26 -13.82
C CYS A 881 31.34 4.11 -12.78
N PHE A 882 32.05 4.67 -11.80
CA PHE A 882 31.48 5.51 -10.74
C PHE A 882 32.14 6.89 -10.68
N LYS A 883 31.37 7.91 -10.28
CA LYS A 883 31.87 9.27 -10.00
C LYS A 883 31.06 9.90 -8.87
N ALA A 884 31.76 10.44 -7.88
CA ALA A 884 31.17 11.24 -6.81
C ALA A 884 31.04 12.70 -7.25
N PHE A 885 29.89 13.32 -6.96
CA PHE A 885 29.58 14.68 -7.36
C PHE A 885 29.61 15.62 -6.15
N LEU A 886 30.67 16.42 -6.07
CA LEU A 886 30.95 17.36 -4.98
C LEU A 886 30.71 18.83 -5.37
N ASN A 887 30.92 19.17 -6.65
CA ASN A 887 30.93 20.55 -7.13
C ASN A 887 29.52 21.11 -7.43
N HIS A 888 28.47 20.29 -7.34
CA HIS A 888 27.09 20.63 -7.71
C HIS A 888 26.17 20.87 -6.49
N GLY A 889 26.78 21.17 -5.34
CA GLY A 889 26.09 21.28 -4.05
C GLY A 889 25.79 19.91 -3.43
N LYS A 890 24.95 19.93 -2.40
CA LYS A 890 24.28 18.74 -1.83
C LYS A 890 22.80 18.78 -2.19
N ARG A 891 22.18 17.62 -2.41
CA ARG A 891 20.83 17.45 -2.99
C ARG A 891 20.02 16.35 -2.29
N SER A 892 18.70 16.37 -2.42
CA SER A 892 17.85 15.24 -1.98
C SER A 892 18.09 13.99 -2.82
N TRP A 893 17.63 12.83 -2.35
CA TRP A 893 17.81 11.57 -3.09
C TRP A 893 17.16 11.63 -4.49
N ALA A 894 15.95 12.19 -4.57
CA ALA A 894 15.21 12.33 -5.82
C ALA A 894 15.89 13.30 -6.80
N GLU A 895 16.40 14.43 -6.31
CA GLU A 895 17.22 15.36 -7.10
C GLU A 895 18.51 14.71 -7.61
N ALA A 896 19.23 14.00 -6.73
CA ALA A 896 20.49 13.34 -7.04
C ALA A 896 20.32 12.24 -8.10
N ARG A 897 19.27 11.41 -7.97
CA ARG A 897 18.90 10.42 -9.00
C ARG A 897 18.54 11.09 -10.33
N SER A 898 17.76 12.16 -10.29
CA SER A 898 17.38 12.92 -11.50
C SER A 898 18.60 13.49 -12.23
N PHE A 899 19.61 13.95 -11.49
CA PHE A 899 20.90 14.37 -12.05
C PHE A 899 21.64 13.20 -12.72
N CYS A 900 21.73 12.03 -12.07
CA CYS A 900 22.39 10.85 -12.64
C CYS A 900 21.68 10.34 -13.91
N LEU A 901 20.34 10.31 -13.92
CA LEU A 901 19.53 9.98 -15.10
C LEU A 901 19.77 10.95 -16.26
N ALA A 902 19.88 12.26 -15.97
CA ALA A 902 20.11 13.29 -16.98
C ALA A 902 21.47 13.12 -17.71
N ILE A 903 22.52 12.68 -17.01
CA ILE A 903 23.85 12.43 -17.63
C ILE A 903 23.95 11.09 -18.38
N GLY A 904 22.98 10.19 -18.20
CA GLY A 904 22.94 8.86 -18.82
C GLY A 904 23.35 7.71 -17.90
N GLY A 905 23.15 7.85 -16.60
CA GLY A 905 23.39 6.84 -15.56
C GLY A 905 22.22 6.71 -14.58
N ASP A 906 22.49 6.17 -13.39
CA ASP A 906 21.60 6.26 -12.21
C ASP A 906 22.51 6.44 -10.96
N LEU A 907 21.95 6.50 -9.74
CA LEU A 907 22.73 6.43 -8.50
C LEU A 907 23.47 5.08 -8.39
N ALA A 908 24.59 5.08 -7.68
CA ALA A 908 25.44 3.91 -7.55
C ALA A 908 24.74 2.75 -6.82
N SER A 909 24.71 1.57 -7.46
CA SER A 909 24.52 0.29 -6.80
C SER A 909 25.88 -0.30 -6.42
N ILE A 910 25.98 -1.04 -5.30
CA ILE A 910 27.23 -1.61 -4.80
C ILE A 910 27.07 -3.12 -4.65
N PHE A 911 27.81 -3.93 -5.42
CA PHE A 911 27.56 -5.37 -5.55
C PHE A 911 28.45 -6.27 -4.70
N ASN A 912 29.57 -5.77 -4.18
CA ASN A 912 30.51 -6.58 -3.42
C ASN A 912 31.51 -5.74 -2.60
N THR A 913 32.17 -6.39 -1.65
CA THR A 913 33.19 -5.79 -0.79
C THR A 913 34.37 -5.19 -1.58
N LYS A 914 34.69 -5.65 -2.80
CA LYS A 914 35.76 -5.02 -3.61
C LYS A 914 35.31 -3.70 -4.20
N GLU A 915 34.10 -3.62 -4.77
CA GLU A 915 33.53 -2.36 -5.24
C GLU A 915 33.37 -1.37 -4.08
N SER A 916 32.90 -1.84 -2.92
CA SER A 916 32.81 -1.03 -1.71
C SER A 916 34.19 -0.52 -1.26
N ASN A 917 35.21 -1.38 -1.18
CA ASN A 917 36.58 -0.96 -0.85
C ASN A 917 37.18 0.00 -1.90
N MET A 918 36.87 -0.18 -3.19
CA MET A 918 37.31 0.71 -4.27
C MET A 918 36.67 2.09 -4.14
N LEU A 919 35.35 2.15 -3.91
CA LEU A 919 34.63 3.39 -3.61
C LEU A 919 35.16 4.05 -2.33
N GLN A 920 35.41 3.28 -1.26
CA GLN A 920 35.98 3.80 -0.02
C GLN A 920 37.33 4.49 -0.24
N ASN A 921 38.24 3.82 -0.98
CA ASN A 921 39.55 4.38 -1.31
C ASN A 921 39.43 5.62 -2.20
N TYR A 922 38.54 5.62 -3.19
CA TYR A 922 38.25 6.78 -4.03
C TYR A 922 37.74 7.98 -3.21
N LEU A 923 36.71 7.78 -2.38
CA LEU A 923 36.07 8.82 -1.56
C LEU A 923 37.03 9.39 -0.51
N ARG A 924 37.87 8.55 0.10
CA ARG A 924 38.95 8.99 1.01
C ARG A 924 40.04 9.78 0.26
N ASN A 925 40.48 9.31 -0.90
CA ASN A 925 41.53 9.97 -1.69
C ASN A 925 41.06 11.28 -2.36
N SER A 926 39.76 11.50 -2.55
CA SER A 926 39.20 12.81 -2.94
C SER A 926 39.24 13.86 -1.83
N GLY A 927 39.77 13.54 -0.65
CA GLY A 927 40.11 14.51 0.40
C GLY A 927 38.97 14.92 1.33
N ILE A 928 37.80 14.29 1.22
CA ILE A 928 36.59 14.65 1.99
C ILE A 928 35.89 13.38 2.51
N SER A 929 36.55 12.67 3.44
CA SER A 929 36.08 11.41 4.02
C SER A 929 34.96 11.54 5.06
N SER A 930 34.66 12.75 5.53
CA SER A 930 33.81 13.05 6.69
C SER A 930 32.37 13.45 6.34
N PHE A 931 31.93 13.20 5.10
CA PHE A 931 30.54 13.39 4.68
C PHE A 931 29.95 12.09 4.17
N ASN A 932 28.62 11.96 4.30
CA ASN A 932 27.88 10.85 3.75
C ASN A 932 27.47 11.14 2.29
N TYR A 933 27.19 10.06 1.54
CA TYR A 933 26.88 10.09 0.12
C TYR A 933 25.64 9.24 -0.20
N TRP A 934 24.73 9.77 -1.01
CA TRP A 934 23.59 9.05 -1.56
C TRP A 934 24.01 7.92 -2.51
N ILE A 935 23.37 6.76 -2.34
CA ILE A 935 23.45 5.58 -3.20
C ILE A 935 22.03 5.19 -3.69
N GLY A 936 21.93 4.29 -4.66
CA GLY A 936 20.65 3.98 -5.33
C GLY A 936 19.62 3.18 -4.51
N LEU A 937 19.93 2.84 -3.26
CA LEU A 937 19.10 1.96 -2.44
C LEU A 937 17.89 2.70 -1.89
N ASN A 938 16.68 2.13 -2.01
CA ASN A 938 15.44 2.76 -1.55
C ASN A 938 14.36 1.75 -1.15
N TYR A 939 13.48 2.16 -0.25
CA TYR A 939 12.29 1.44 0.26
C TYR A 939 11.07 2.37 0.20
N LEU A 940 10.72 2.79 -1.01
CA LEU A 940 9.68 3.80 -1.21
C LEU A 940 8.28 3.19 -1.39
N ASN A 941 8.16 2.02 -2.03
CA ASN A 941 6.88 1.32 -2.15
C ASN A 941 6.61 0.45 -0.90
N PRO A 942 5.58 0.72 -0.07
CA PRO A 942 5.31 -0.06 1.15
C PRO A 942 4.94 -1.54 0.91
N GLN A 943 4.70 -1.93 -0.35
CA GLN A 943 4.35 -3.30 -0.76
C GLN A 943 5.55 -4.11 -1.28
N GLU A 944 6.76 -3.54 -1.38
CA GLU A 944 7.97 -4.18 -1.89
C GLU A 944 9.14 -4.00 -0.93
N GLY A 945 10.12 -4.91 -0.94
CA GLY A 945 11.35 -4.76 -0.15
C GLY A 945 12.30 -3.67 -0.68
N PHE A 946 13.41 -3.42 0.04
CA PHE A 946 14.48 -2.52 -0.43
C PHE A 946 14.99 -2.93 -1.81
N LYS A 947 15.04 -1.97 -2.75
CA LYS A 947 15.52 -2.17 -4.13
C LYS A 947 16.57 -1.14 -4.55
N TRP A 948 17.47 -1.51 -5.46
CA TRP A 948 18.36 -0.54 -6.11
C TRP A 948 17.62 0.21 -7.23
N SER A 949 17.96 1.48 -7.40
CA SER A 949 17.32 2.38 -8.37
C SER A 949 17.62 2.06 -9.85
N ASP A 950 18.67 1.26 -10.11
CA ASP A 950 19.07 0.77 -11.44
C ASP A 950 18.49 -0.63 -11.76
N ASP A 951 17.48 -1.09 -11.01
CA ASP A 951 16.91 -2.44 -11.00
C ASP A 951 17.91 -3.57 -10.64
N SER A 952 19.07 -3.25 -10.03
CA SER A 952 20.03 -4.27 -9.59
C SER A 952 19.54 -5.12 -8.42
N PRO A 953 20.04 -6.38 -8.28
CA PRO A 953 19.68 -7.26 -7.16
C PRO A 953 20.20 -6.79 -5.80
N VAL A 954 19.36 -6.88 -4.76
CA VAL A 954 19.71 -6.63 -3.35
C VAL A 954 19.79 -7.97 -2.62
N SER A 955 20.94 -8.33 -2.04
CA SER A 955 21.10 -9.64 -1.40
C SER A 955 22.07 -9.63 -0.22
N ASP A 956 21.55 -10.04 0.95
CA ASP A 956 22.23 -10.18 2.24
C ASP A 956 23.19 -11.40 2.29
N PHE A 957 24.17 -11.51 3.21
CA PHE A 957 24.63 -10.68 4.35
C PHE A 957 26.16 -10.92 4.51
N ASN A 958 26.90 -10.08 5.25
CA ASN A 958 28.38 -10.12 5.27
C ASN A 958 29.00 -10.27 6.68
N PHE A 959 29.88 -11.27 6.88
CA PHE A 959 30.81 -11.30 8.02
C PHE A 959 32.12 -12.03 7.68
N PHE A 960 33.25 -11.52 8.20
CA PHE A 960 34.63 -11.88 7.85
C PHE A 960 34.97 -13.38 7.77
N PHE A 961 35.55 -13.85 6.65
CA PHE A 961 36.91 -14.41 6.54
C PHE A 961 37.32 -14.62 5.04
N PRO A 962 38.62 -14.63 4.66
CA PRO A 962 39.02 -14.60 3.24
C PRO A 962 39.63 -15.90 2.68
N GLN A 963 38.90 -16.59 1.78
CA GLN A 963 39.41 -17.28 0.57
C GLN A 963 38.27 -17.89 -0.26
N ALA A 964 38.54 -18.20 -1.55
CA ALA A 964 37.66 -18.87 -2.52
C ALA A 964 36.43 -18.10 -3.08
N ILE A 965 36.72 -17.09 -3.92
CA ILE A 965 36.13 -16.78 -5.25
C ILE A 965 34.63 -17.08 -5.55
N CYS A 966 34.00 -16.06 -6.18
CA CYS A 966 32.73 -16.02 -6.93
C CYS A 966 31.40 -15.75 -6.18
N PHE A 967 30.88 -14.56 -6.46
CA PHE A 967 29.48 -14.11 -6.46
C PHE A 967 28.63 -14.48 -5.24
N LEU A 968 28.73 -13.60 -4.25
CA LEU A 968 27.83 -13.48 -3.11
C LEU A 968 27.09 -12.15 -3.18
N GLY A 969 25.89 -12.12 -2.61
CA GLY A 969 25.19 -10.87 -2.34
C GLY A 969 25.99 -9.94 -1.43
N TYR A 970 25.81 -8.64 -1.61
CA TYR A 970 26.39 -7.62 -0.76
C TYR A 970 25.33 -6.65 -0.25
N VAL A 971 25.08 -6.74 1.04
CA VAL A 971 24.40 -5.75 1.86
C VAL A 971 25.33 -5.42 3.02
N ASN A 972 25.36 -4.14 3.41
CA ASN A 972 26.32 -3.63 4.39
C ASN A 972 25.67 -2.61 5.34
N TRP A 973 24.44 -2.87 5.79
CA TRP A 973 23.73 -2.05 6.78
C TRP A 973 24.56 -1.82 8.06
N GLY A 974 24.39 -0.64 8.67
CA GLY A 974 24.90 -0.34 10.00
C GLY A 974 24.25 -1.19 11.09
N TYR A 975 24.83 -1.20 12.28
CA TYR A 975 24.23 -1.92 13.41
C TYR A 975 23.11 -1.09 14.03
N GLY A 976 21.86 -1.53 13.79
CA GLY A 976 20.63 -0.76 14.03
C GLY A 976 19.77 -0.79 12.77
N GLU A 977 20.43 -0.72 11.61
CA GLU A 977 19.81 -0.43 10.32
C GLU A 977 19.30 -1.71 9.58
N PRO A 978 18.42 -1.57 8.57
CA PRO A 978 17.60 -0.39 8.36
C PRO A 978 16.60 -0.23 9.51
N ASN A 979 16.49 0.98 10.06
CA ASN A 979 15.67 1.24 11.25
C ASN A 979 14.32 1.91 10.92
N ASN A 980 14.22 2.58 9.77
CA ASN A 980 13.05 3.33 9.30
C ASN A 980 12.51 4.36 10.34
N TYR A 981 13.36 5.28 10.81
CA TYR A 981 13.06 6.13 11.97
C TYR A 981 11.77 6.95 11.81
N ASN A 982 10.87 6.84 12.79
CA ASN A 982 9.49 7.40 12.79
C ASN A 982 8.64 7.01 11.55
N GLY A 983 9.03 5.97 10.81
CA GLY A 983 8.41 5.56 9.56
C GLY A 983 8.67 6.50 8.38
N MET A 984 9.85 7.16 8.31
CA MET A 984 10.16 8.15 7.26
C MET A 984 11.56 7.97 6.63
N GLU A 985 12.32 6.95 7.01
CA GLU A 985 13.67 6.71 6.48
C GLU A 985 13.62 5.63 5.40
N HIS A 986 13.79 6.04 4.15
CA HIS A 986 13.42 5.25 2.96
C HIS A 986 14.47 5.29 1.86
N CYS A 987 15.58 6.02 2.04
CA CYS A 987 16.65 6.16 1.06
C CYS A 987 18.00 5.83 1.71
N GLY A 988 18.86 5.09 1.01
CA GLY A 988 20.15 4.64 1.54
C GLY A 988 21.28 5.65 1.32
N GLU A 989 22.00 5.99 2.39
CA GLU A 989 23.30 6.68 2.34
C GLU A 989 24.47 5.73 2.65
N ILE A 990 25.70 6.18 2.37
CA ILE A 990 26.95 5.55 2.86
C ILE A 990 27.91 6.58 3.46
N ASN A 991 28.69 6.17 4.46
CA ASN A 991 29.78 6.97 5.04
C ASN A 991 31.17 6.39 4.68
N PRO A 992 32.15 7.16 4.17
CA PRO A 992 33.47 6.65 3.76
C PRO A 992 34.37 6.11 4.90
N GLU A 993 34.07 6.39 6.16
CA GLU A 993 34.84 5.85 7.29
C GLU A 993 34.51 4.38 7.52
N SER A 994 33.23 4.01 7.51
CA SER A 994 32.76 2.64 7.77
C SER A 994 32.37 1.85 6.50
N MET A 995 31.94 2.53 5.44
CA MET A 995 31.13 2.02 4.33
C MET A 995 29.82 1.33 4.74
N TYR A 996 29.41 1.42 6.01
CA TYR A 996 28.09 0.95 6.41
C TYR A 996 27.01 1.83 5.77
N TRP A 997 25.93 1.17 5.39
CA TRP A 997 24.74 1.79 4.83
C TRP A 997 23.81 2.19 5.97
N ASN A 998 23.14 3.32 5.80
CA ASN A 998 22.16 3.83 6.75
C ASN A 998 20.92 4.22 5.94
N ASP A 999 19.72 3.83 6.36
CA ASP A 999 18.50 4.38 5.80
C ASP A 999 18.23 5.73 6.46
N VAL A 1000 17.86 6.71 5.64
CA VAL A 1000 17.66 8.10 6.05
C VAL A 1000 16.49 8.70 5.30
N HIS A 1001 15.98 9.80 5.83
CA HIS A 1001 14.91 10.58 5.23
C HIS A 1001 15.31 11.05 3.82
N CYS A 1002 14.52 10.75 2.79
CA CYS A 1002 14.92 10.97 1.38
C CYS A 1002 15.18 12.45 1.00
N GLU A 1003 14.58 13.38 1.74
CA GLU A 1003 14.79 14.83 1.61
C GLU A 1003 16.06 15.36 2.31
N GLU A 1004 16.84 14.50 2.98
CA GLU A 1004 18.16 14.90 3.47
C GLU A 1004 19.13 15.26 2.35
N ILE A 1005 20.03 16.19 2.62
CA ILE A 1005 20.90 16.76 1.60
C ILE A 1005 22.32 16.26 1.73
N TYR A 1006 22.65 15.23 0.94
CA TYR A 1006 23.98 14.63 0.84
C TYR A 1006 24.66 14.95 -0.50
N PHE A 1007 25.95 14.64 -0.60
CA PHE A 1007 26.59 14.46 -1.90
C PHE A 1007 26.12 13.12 -2.49
N TRP A 1008 26.39 12.83 -3.76
CA TRP A 1008 25.93 11.58 -4.37
C TRP A 1008 26.97 10.95 -5.29
N ILE A 1009 26.80 9.64 -5.52
CA ILE A 1009 27.63 8.86 -6.43
C ILE A 1009 26.75 8.41 -7.58
N CYS A 1010 27.03 8.86 -8.80
CA CYS A 1010 26.40 8.28 -9.99
C CYS A 1010 27.23 7.10 -10.51
N GLN A 1011 26.56 6.21 -11.23
CA GLN A 1011 27.18 5.14 -12.01
C GLN A 1011 26.74 5.20 -13.48
N ILE A 1012 27.60 4.69 -14.37
CA ILE A 1012 27.32 4.52 -15.81
C ILE A 1012 27.90 3.19 -16.30
N THR A 1013 27.39 2.65 -17.40
CA THR A 1013 28.03 1.52 -18.10
C THR A 1013 29.24 2.00 -18.91
N LYS A 1014 30.29 1.18 -18.98
CA LYS A 1014 31.52 1.46 -19.73
C LYS A 1014 31.23 1.63 -21.22
N GLY A 1015 31.76 2.69 -21.82
CA GLY A 1015 31.57 3.03 -23.23
C GLY A 1015 30.35 3.90 -23.55
N VAL A 1016 29.52 4.28 -22.57
CA VAL A 1016 28.43 5.25 -22.78
C VAL A 1016 28.97 6.64 -23.12
N GLN A 1017 28.36 7.28 -24.12
CA GLN A 1017 28.56 8.70 -24.40
C GLN A 1017 27.80 9.52 -23.37
N LEU A 1018 28.53 10.23 -22.50
CA LEU A 1018 27.94 11.10 -21.47
C LEU A 1018 27.14 12.25 -22.11
N LYS A 1019 25.94 12.49 -21.58
CA LYS A 1019 25.22 13.74 -21.83
C LYS A 1019 25.85 14.85 -20.98
N SER A 1020 25.68 16.11 -21.39
CA SER A 1020 26.16 17.28 -20.65
C SER A 1020 25.58 17.32 -19.23
N GLU A 1021 26.42 17.53 -18.23
CA GLU A 1021 25.99 17.74 -16.84
C GLU A 1021 24.97 18.90 -16.78
N PRO A 1022 23.77 18.72 -16.18
CA PRO A 1022 22.74 19.75 -16.14
C PRO A 1022 23.26 21.07 -15.57
N THR A 1023 23.07 22.17 -16.31
CA THR A 1023 23.35 23.52 -15.80
C THR A 1023 22.39 23.85 -14.67
N ASN A 1024 22.92 24.36 -13.55
CA ASN A 1024 22.09 24.92 -12.48
C ASN A 1024 21.21 26.07 -13.02
N PRO A 1025 20.00 26.27 -12.47
CA PRO A 1025 19.13 27.38 -12.87
C PRO A 1025 19.79 28.76 -12.61
N PRO A 1026 19.42 29.80 -13.37
CA PRO A 1026 20.00 31.13 -13.25
C PRO A 1026 19.63 31.80 -11.92
N THR A 1027 20.58 32.54 -11.34
CA THR A 1027 20.53 32.99 -9.94
C THR A 1027 19.98 34.43 -9.74
N PRO A 1028 19.13 34.64 -8.71
CA PRO A 1028 18.86 35.95 -8.09
C PRO A 1028 20.08 36.57 -7.35
N ASN A 1029 19.87 37.49 -6.39
CA ASN A 1029 20.91 38.40 -5.86
C ASN A 1029 20.71 38.78 -4.36
N LYS A 1030 20.95 37.85 -3.43
CA LYS A 1030 20.90 38.08 -1.95
C LYS A 1030 22.10 37.45 -1.22
N GLN A 1031 22.67 38.13 -0.23
CA GLN A 1031 23.82 37.64 0.57
C GLN A 1031 23.51 37.69 2.06
N TYR A 1032 24.02 36.73 2.85
CA TYR A 1032 23.67 36.61 4.28
C TYR A 1032 24.87 36.57 5.24
N TYR A 1033 24.64 37.05 6.46
CA TYR A 1033 25.59 37.04 7.57
C TYR A 1033 24.97 36.38 8.80
N PHE A 1034 25.52 35.26 9.24
CA PHE A 1034 25.01 34.46 10.36
C PHE A 1034 25.75 34.85 11.64
N ASN A 1035 25.06 35.49 12.59
CA ASN A 1035 25.64 35.93 13.85
C ASN A 1035 25.21 35.03 15.02
N THR A 1036 26.17 34.39 15.66
CA THR A 1036 25.98 33.52 16.83
C THR A 1036 25.98 34.27 18.17
N ASN A 1037 26.27 35.57 18.16
CA ASN A 1037 26.08 36.42 19.33
C ASN A 1037 24.59 36.64 19.58
N LYS A 1038 24.20 36.63 20.87
CA LYS A 1038 22.79 36.72 21.27
C LYS A 1038 22.41 38.16 21.61
N PHE A 1039 21.52 38.76 20.83
CA PHE A 1039 20.97 40.10 21.06
C PHE A 1039 19.43 40.07 21.05
N PRO A 1040 18.76 41.01 21.74
CA PRO A 1040 17.35 41.35 21.50
C PRO A 1040 17.10 41.77 20.05
N MET A 1041 15.86 41.65 19.56
CA MET A 1041 15.54 41.87 18.14
C MET A 1041 16.00 43.24 17.61
N GLU A 1042 15.77 44.32 18.37
CA GLU A 1042 16.15 45.69 17.95
C GLU A 1042 17.68 45.90 17.93
N GLU A 1043 18.41 45.28 18.86
CA GLU A 1043 19.88 45.32 18.87
C GLU A 1043 20.47 44.47 17.73
N ALA A 1044 19.88 43.32 17.42
CA ALA A 1044 20.20 42.51 16.24
C ALA A 1044 19.94 43.28 14.93
N ARG A 1045 18.78 43.95 14.81
CA ARG A 1045 18.45 44.79 13.66
C ARG A 1045 19.39 46.00 13.53
N ALA A 1046 19.73 46.66 14.64
CA ALA A 1046 20.70 47.74 14.66
C ALA A 1046 22.11 47.25 14.28
N PHE A 1047 22.51 46.04 14.70
CA PHE A 1047 23.77 45.41 14.28
C PHE A 1047 23.79 45.21 12.76
N CYS A 1048 22.74 44.62 12.18
CA CYS A 1048 22.67 44.40 10.73
C CYS A 1048 22.76 45.72 9.94
N LYS A 1049 22.02 46.75 10.37
CA LYS A 1049 22.05 48.10 9.75
C LYS A 1049 23.40 48.79 9.86
N THR A 1050 24.14 48.53 10.94
CA THR A 1050 25.52 49.01 11.10
C THR A 1050 26.52 48.29 10.19
N ASN A 1051 26.19 47.09 9.70
CA ASN A 1051 27.05 46.23 8.87
C ASN A 1051 26.56 46.11 7.41
N PHE A 1052 25.87 47.14 6.90
CA PHE A 1052 25.41 47.25 5.50
C PHE A 1052 24.36 46.19 5.07
N GLY A 1053 23.49 45.75 5.99
CA GLY A 1053 22.32 44.92 5.69
C GLY A 1053 21.08 45.32 6.51
N ASP A 1054 20.00 44.53 6.45
CA ASP A 1054 18.92 44.53 7.47
C ASP A 1054 18.88 43.13 8.13
N LEU A 1055 18.02 42.94 9.12
CA LEU A 1055 17.71 41.63 9.68
C LEU A 1055 16.88 40.83 8.66
N LEU A 1056 17.23 39.55 8.46
CA LEU A 1056 16.71 38.68 7.39
C LEU A 1056 15.18 38.65 7.28
N VAL A 1057 14.66 38.81 6.06
CA VAL A 1057 13.26 38.62 5.64
C VAL A 1057 13.21 37.49 4.61
N ILE A 1058 12.57 36.38 4.96
CA ILE A 1058 12.40 35.24 4.06
C ILE A 1058 11.15 35.46 3.20
N GLU A 1059 11.34 35.53 1.88
CA GLU A 1059 10.31 35.85 0.89
C GLU A 1059 9.70 34.58 0.27
N ASP A 1060 10.45 33.46 0.19
CA ASP A 1060 9.97 32.19 -0.39
C ASP A 1060 10.47 30.91 0.33
N ASN A 1061 9.94 29.75 -0.10
CA ASN A 1061 10.22 28.45 0.51
C ASN A 1061 11.62 27.88 0.15
N THR A 1062 12.20 28.29 -0.98
CA THR A 1062 13.57 27.94 -1.40
C THR A 1062 14.58 28.67 -0.51
N GLU A 1063 14.35 29.97 -0.30
CA GLU A 1063 15.09 30.78 0.67
C GLU A 1063 14.94 30.22 2.09
N ARG A 1064 13.74 29.79 2.50
CA ARG A 1064 13.50 29.09 3.77
C ARG A 1064 14.33 27.80 3.89
N LYS A 1065 14.27 26.90 2.89
CA LYS A 1065 15.08 25.66 2.84
C LYS A 1065 16.59 25.99 2.91
N PHE A 1066 17.04 27.02 2.18
CA PHE A 1066 18.45 27.45 2.19
C PHE A 1066 18.91 27.99 3.54
N ILE A 1067 18.13 28.85 4.21
CA ILE A 1067 18.50 29.43 5.50
C ILE A 1067 18.51 28.35 6.60
N TRP A 1068 17.50 27.47 6.63
CA TRP A 1068 17.41 26.37 7.59
C TRP A 1068 18.65 25.48 7.59
N LYS A 1069 19.19 25.15 6.40
CA LYS A 1069 20.41 24.36 6.17
C LYS A 1069 21.68 24.87 6.88
N TYR A 1070 21.72 26.14 7.32
CA TYR A 1070 22.83 26.70 8.10
C TYR A 1070 22.48 27.01 9.57
N VAL A 1071 21.21 26.85 9.97
CA VAL A 1071 20.71 27.11 11.33
C VAL A 1071 20.75 25.84 12.17
N ARG A 1072 21.83 25.67 12.96
CA ARG A 1072 21.97 24.57 13.94
C ARG A 1072 21.13 24.71 15.23
N CYS A 1073 20.05 25.50 15.17
CA CYS A 1073 19.01 25.83 16.17
C CYS A 1073 18.93 27.33 16.51
N SER A 1074 17.70 27.86 16.52
CA SER A 1074 17.27 29.12 17.16
C SER A 1074 17.97 30.42 16.72
N PHE A 1075 17.52 30.99 15.59
CA PHE A 1075 17.92 32.32 15.11
C PHE A 1075 16.68 33.23 14.90
N ILE A 1076 16.78 34.51 15.25
CA ILE A 1076 15.77 35.58 15.07
C ILE A 1076 15.76 36.06 13.61
N ILE A 1077 14.57 36.28 13.05
CA ILE A 1077 14.34 36.94 11.76
C ILE A 1077 13.45 38.21 11.89
N SER A 1078 13.28 38.96 10.79
CA SER A 1078 12.72 40.33 10.78
C SER A 1078 11.20 40.43 10.67
N ASP A 1079 10.60 39.79 9.68
CA ASP A 1079 9.19 39.87 9.29
C ASP A 1079 8.89 38.79 8.22
N MET A 1080 7.62 38.54 7.88
CA MET A 1080 7.24 37.83 6.65
C MET A 1080 6.59 38.81 5.66
N ARG A 1081 6.99 38.74 4.39
CA ARG A 1081 6.22 39.34 3.30
C ARG A 1081 6.06 38.34 2.16
N THR A 1082 4.79 38.09 1.80
CA THR A 1082 4.33 37.29 0.65
C THR A 1082 4.17 35.77 0.81
N ILE A 1083 4.11 35.22 2.05
CA ILE A 1083 3.56 33.87 2.29
C ILE A 1083 2.12 33.97 2.82
N ASN A 1084 1.15 34.10 1.90
CA ASN A 1084 -0.28 33.94 2.21
C ASN A 1084 -0.67 32.45 2.21
N ILE A 1085 -0.09 31.67 3.13
CA ILE A 1085 -0.52 30.29 3.41
C ILE A 1085 -0.98 30.27 4.86
N LEU A 1086 -2.30 30.25 5.06
CA LEU A 1086 -2.93 30.32 6.37
C LEU A 1086 -2.68 29.04 7.17
N GLN A 1087 -1.92 29.15 8.26
CA GLN A 1087 -2.21 28.35 9.45
C GLN A 1087 -3.31 29.06 10.25
N ASN A 1088 -4.28 28.30 10.76
CA ASN A 1088 -5.31 28.85 11.65
C ASN A 1088 -4.70 29.19 13.01
N GLU A 1089 -4.44 30.48 13.27
CA GLU A 1089 -5.30 31.26 14.18
C GLU A 1089 -4.95 32.76 14.21
N GLN A 1090 -6.01 33.59 14.24
CA GLN A 1090 -6.01 35.03 14.51
C GLN A 1090 -5.22 35.96 13.56
N SER A 1091 -5.57 37.25 13.59
CA SER A 1091 -5.10 38.25 12.62
C SER A 1091 -3.69 38.75 12.96
N PRO A 1092 -2.71 38.71 12.03
CA PRO A 1092 -1.36 39.17 12.31
C PRO A 1092 -1.32 40.68 12.55
N SER A 1093 -0.83 41.10 13.72
CA SER A 1093 -0.42 42.49 13.94
C SER A 1093 0.98 42.72 13.34
N PRO A 1094 1.33 43.89 12.77
CA PRO A 1094 2.52 44.02 11.91
C PRO A 1094 3.88 44.10 12.62
N ALA A 1095 4.04 43.48 13.80
CA ALA A 1095 5.23 43.65 14.65
C ALA A 1095 5.43 42.51 15.69
N GLN A 1096 5.69 41.28 15.27
CA GLN A 1096 6.14 40.19 16.16
C GLN A 1096 7.34 39.43 15.57
N PRO A 1097 8.36 39.07 16.38
CA PRO A 1097 9.54 38.33 15.94
C PRO A 1097 9.33 36.81 15.97
N PHE A 1098 9.76 36.17 14.88
CA PHE A 1098 9.82 34.72 14.77
C PHE A 1098 11.25 34.20 15.01
N ILE A 1099 11.36 33.04 15.64
CA ILE A 1099 12.58 32.22 15.63
C ILE A 1099 12.40 31.03 14.70
N LEU A 1100 13.41 30.77 13.86
CA LEU A 1100 13.52 29.51 13.11
C LEU A 1100 14.05 28.40 14.04
N SER A 1101 13.21 27.38 14.24
CA SER A 1101 13.55 26.19 15.04
C SER A 1101 14.46 25.22 14.28
N CYS A 1102 15.03 24.26 15.00
CA CYS A 1102 15.89 23.21 14.43
C CYS A 1102 15.13 22.33 13.41
N LEU A 1103 13.79 22.26 13.51
CA LEU A 1103 12.90 21.49 12.62
C LEU A 1103 12.39 22.30 11.42
N GLY A 1104 12.92 23.51 11.17
CA GLY A 1104 12.47 24.39 10.08
C GLY A 1104 11.08 25.01 10.28
N LEU A 1105 10.49 24.81 11.46
CA LEU A 1105 9.23 25.42 11.92
C LEU A 1105 9.49 26.75 12.62
N TRP A 1106 8.53 27.67 12.57
CA TRP A 1106 8.58 28.97 13.23
C TRP A 1106 8.03 28.89 14.65
N ASN A 1107 8.61 29.64 15.59
CA ASN A 1107 8.05 29.84 16.93
C ASN A 1107 8.02 31.33 17.28
N ASP A 1108 6.92 31.80 17.87
CA ASP A 1108 6.78 33.16 18.39
C ASP A 1108 7.61 33.33 19.67
N ILE A 1109 8.27 34.47 19.83
CA ILE A 1109 9.03 34.81 21.05
C ILE A 1109 8.86 36.26 21.48
N ASN A 1110 9.22 36.55 22.74
CA ASN A 1110 9.32 37.91 23.24
C ASN A 1110 10.53 38.64 22.62
N CYS A 1111 10.31 39.81 22.02
CA CYS A 1111 11.33 40.60 21.32
C CYS A 1111 12.55 40.98 22.17
N GLY A 1112 12.40 41.01 23.50
CA GLY A 1112 13.47 41.26 24.46
C GLY A 1112 14.34 40.04 24.79
N TYR A 1113 14.02 38.84 24.28
CA TYR A 1113 14.79 37.64 24.55
C TYR A 1113 16.04 37.55 23.64
N PRO A 1114 17.27 37.45 24.19
CA PRO A 1114 18.47 37.47 23.38
C PRO A 1114 18.75 36.12 22.71
N SER A 1115 18.77 36.11 21.38
CA SER A 1115 19.08 34.93 20.55
C SER A 1115 20.00 35.28 19.38
N SER A 1116 20.57 34.25 18.73
CA SER A 1116 21.34 34.37 17.49
C SER A 1116 20.48 35.00 16.38
N PHE A 1117 21.08 35.54 15.33
CA PHE A 1117 20.33 36.25 14.28
C PHE A 1117 21.06 36.26 12.93
N ILE A 1118 20.33 36.57 11.85
CA ILE A 1118 20.86 36.55 10.48
C ILE A 1118 20.59 37.90 9.83
N CYS A 1119 21.60 38.51 9.21
CA CYS A 1119 21.45 39.71 8.40
C CYS A 1119 21.42 39.36 6.90
N GLU A 1120 20.72 40.17 6.11
CA GLU A 1120 20.62 40.07 4.65
C GLU A 1120 21.16 41.31 3.94
N ARG A 1121 21.58 41.17 2.67
CA ARG A 1121 22.02 42.26 1.80
C ARG A 1121 21.73 41.98 0.32
N HIS A 1122 21.11 42.93 -0.37
CA HIS A 1122 20.95 42.89 -1.83
C HIS A 1122 22.14 43.54 -2.56
N ASN A 1123 22.46 43.03 -3.76
CA ASN A 1123 23.62 43.48 -4.53
C ASN A 1123 23.39 44.81 -5.31
N ASN A 1124 22.13 45.22 -5.50
CA ASN A 1124 21.75 46.35 -6.37
C ASN A 1124 21.48 47.66 -5.60
N SER A 1125 22.53 48.34 -5.15
CA SER A 1125 22.43 49.72 -4.63
C SER A 1125 23.67 50.60 -4.92
N ILE A 1126 24.25 50.51 -6.11
CA ILE A 1126 25.32 51.43 -6.55
C ILE A 1126 24.71 52.77 -6.95
N ASN A 1127 24.77 53.78 -6.07
CA ASN A 1127 24.50 55.18 -6.46
C ASN A 1127 25.09 56.25 -5.52
N ALA A 1128 26.43 56.36 -5.44
CA ALA A 1128 27.11 57.53 -4.86
C ALA A 1128 28.56 57.70 -5.38
N THR A 1129 28.72 58.52 -6.42
CA THR A 1129 29.95 59.19 -6.93
C THR A 1129 31.29 59.04 -6.18
N ILE A 1130 32.32 58.49 -6.86
CA ILE A 1130 33.70 59.05 -6.96
C ILE A 1130 34.50 58.32 -8.08
N ALA A 1131 35.59 58.91 -8.56
CA ALA A 1131 36.35 58.54 -9.77
C ALA A 1131 37.38 57.39 -9.57
N PRO A 1132 37.95 56.78 -10.64
CA PRO A 1132 38.44 55.39 -10.60
C PRO A 1132 39.90 55.19 -10.18
N THR A 1133 40.20 53.97 -9.70
CA THR A 1133 41.54 53.40 -9.53
C THR A 1133 41.56 52.01 -10.22
N PRO A 1134 42.63 51.60 -10.94
CA PRO A 1134 42.67 50.31 -11.66
C PRO A 1134 42.65 49.06 -10.75
N PRO A 1135 42.33 47.87 -11.28
CA PRO A 1135 41.56 46.87 -10.54
C PRO A 1135 42.36 45.92 -9.65
N SER A 1136 41.75 45.54 -8.53
CA SER A 1136 42.10 44.36 -7.75
C SER A 1136 41.09 43.22 -8.00
N ILE A 1137 41.61 42.12 -8.56
CA ILE A 1137 41.25 40.69 -8.35
C ILE A 1137 39.78 40.35 -7.99
N LYS A 1138 39.17 39.43 -8.75
CA LYS A 1138 37.87 38.79 -8.42
C LYS A 1138 37.89 38.23 -6.98
N GLY A 1139 37.12 38.85 -6.08
CA GLY A 1139 37.01 38.40 -4.69
C GLY A 1139 35.82 37.47 -4.46
N GLY A 1140 36.01 36.45 -3.62
CA GLY A 1140 34.91 35.77 -2.92
C GLY A 1140 34.54 36.49 -1.61
N CYS A 1141 33.60 35.94 -0.85
CA CYS A 1141 33.27 36.45 0.48
C CYS A 1141 34.46 36.40 1.46
N PRO A 1142 34.52 37.33 2.45
CA PRO A 1142 35.27 37.11 3.68
C PRO A 1142 34.77 35.86 4.41
N GLU A 1143 35.62 35.21 5.22
CA GLU A 1143 35.31 33.95 5.94
C GLU A 1143 34.05 33.99 6.83
N SER A 1144 33.53 35.18 7.14
CA SER A 1144 32.37 35.40 8.01
C SER A 1144 31.04 35.68 7.27
N TRP A 1145 31.02 35.69 5.93
CA TRP A 1145 29.80 35.91 5.12
C TRP A 1145 29.51 34.70 4.23
N LEU A 1146 28.23 34.32 4.13
CA LEU A 1146 27.80 33.24 3.25
C LEU A 1146 27.13 33.82 2.00
N LEU A 1147 27.76 33.50 0.86
CA LEU A 1147 27.28 33.80 -0.47
C LEU A 1147 26.08 32.89 -0.79
N PHE A 1148 24.95 33.47 -1.15
CA PHE A 1148 23.80 32.78 -1.73
C PHE A 1148 23.57 33.38 -3.11
N GLU A 1149 23.37 32.55 -4.13
CA GLU A 1149 23.02 33.03 -5.49
C GLU A 1149 24.01 34.02 -6.17
N ASN A 1150 25.20 34.21 -5.56
CA ASN A 1150 26.42 34.89 -6.03
C ASN A 1150 26.55 36.40 -5.70
#